data_AF-A0A0Q8DXR7-F1
#
_entry.id   AF-A0A0Q8DXR7-F1
#
_cell.length_a   1.000
_cell.length_b   1.000
_cell.length_c   1.000
_cell.angle_alpha   90.00
_cell.angle_beta   90.00
_cell.angle_gamma   90.00
#
_symmetry.space_group_name_H-M   'P 1'
#
loop_
_entity.id
_entity.type
_entity.pdbx_description
1 polymer ?
#
loop_
_entity_poly.entity_id
_entity_poly.type
_entity_poly.pdbx_seq_one_letter_code
_entity_poly.pdbx_strand_id
1 'polypeptide(L)'
;MAENTTTVACAPALSDAEGTEWRAVLEPLGASGDGTVGANLGWDLDWEREQLRSADGREHLSVRVYGDEVLVGPRWVPGTDSGCAGCAELRSRLVIDHPLTDDLTRPTSRVAPRRPFLPELTRAALARLAVRPLGPGELYAVGSRGTRTHRIPRHFACPLCAPEIPERPVGRPPQPLVLRSRPAAADNPGRAAAGAGLVRPGALRSRLVDPRFGPVLAQQRELLAPFAMSMALQPDAVALGYARETTFAKADPIAVLEVYERLSGFPHQAPLVEGVSYAELVRTEGGAELAVRPAAFGEYTEEQAARPTARIERVTDDTPMDWAWGHDLADGRPRLVPAELAFFQYDYRYGRDQRAARRHGAAPRRHLYQESSSGCAVGSCLEEAALYSLLELAERDAFLISFHRALPLPEITHSSIADPVVRGLLATAASRGFRVHLLRATQDIDLPVVWAMAVNTRAPFPATFSAAGSGIDPVSAVRGALWEVVQMATERMDWERSEAEPMLADPWLVDEMDDHLRLYALPEMKERVTSVLGGPEMSLSEAFAGWPDRLEQVAGGDVRGALDYIRGRYASAGLDRIVLVDSTTRDHADLGLAAAKAVVPGIVPMCFGQAQQRVAGLPRLEAALAGTPSGELSPPYDPHAFP
;
A
#
# COMPACT_ATOMS: atom_id res chain seq x y z
N MET A 1 46.58 24.81 16.53
CA MET A 1 45.43 24.32 15.74
C MET A 1 45.93 23.10 14.99
N ALA A 2 45.59 21.89 15.47
CA ALA A 2 45.94 20.67 14.74
C ALA A 2 44.99 20.58 13.54
N GLU A 3 45.55 20.63 12.33
CA GLU A 3 44.82 20.30 11.11
C GLU A 3 44.41 18.82 11.21
N ASN A 4 43.13 18.56 11.51
CA ASN A 4 42.55 17.25 11.34
C ASN A 4 42.44 17.00 9.83
N THR A 5 43.51 16.53 9.20
CA THR A 5 43.44 15.96 7.85
C THR A 5 42.74 14.60 7.97
N THR A 6 41.45 14.56 7.63
CA THR A 6 40.72 13.31 7.50
C THR A 6 41.37 12.47 6.38
N THR A 7 42.15 11.45 6.73
CA THR A 7 42.73 10.57 5.71
C THR A 7 41.67 9.62 5.16
N VAL A 8 41.64 9.41 3.84
CA VAL A 8 40.78 8.39 3.21
C VAL A 8 41.23 7.01 3.68
N ALA A 9 40.34 6.27 4.36
CA ALA A 9 40.58 4.89 4.73
C ALA A 9 40.43 4.00 3.49
N CYS A 10 41.50 3.34 3.05
CA CYS A 10 41.48 2.45 1.90
C CYS A 10 41.55 0.99 2.35
N ALA A 11 40.67 0.15 1.80
CA ALA A 11 40.71 -1.28 2.01
C ALA A 11 42.04 -1.90 1.53
N PRO A 12 42.47 -3.06 2.07
CA PRO A 12 43.73 -3.70 1.68
C PRO A 12 43.90 -3.88 0.16
N ALA A 13 42.83 -4.20 -0.57
CA ALA A 13 42.84 -4.38 -2.02
C ALA A 13 43.17 -3.10 -2.82
N LEU A 14 43.10 -1.91 -2.20
CA LEU A 14 43.57 -0.64 -2.74
C LEU A 14 45.02 -0.30 -2.34
N SER A 15 45.77 -1.26 -1.79
CA SER A 15 47.15 -1.06 -1.32
C SER A 15 48.22 -1.58 -2.28
N ASP A 16 47.83 -2.31 -3.32
CA ASP A 16 48.75 -2.85 -4.33
C ASP A 16 49.20 -1.77 -5.33
N ALA A 17 50.09 -2.11 -6.27
CA ALA A 17 50.65 -1.16 -7.25
C ALA A 17 49.56 -0.40 -8.05
N GLU A 18 48.51 -1.10 -8.48
CA GLU A 18 47.32 -0.48 -9.12
C GLU A 18 46.41 0.26 -8.12
N GLY A 19 46.50 -0.03 -6.82
CA GLY A 19 45.79 0.68 -5.77
C GLY A 19 46.40 2.06 -5.47
N THR A 20 47.71 2.22 -5.70
CA THR A 20 48.45 3.49 -5.48
C THR A 20 47.91 4.61 -6.36
N GLU A 21 47.58 4.35 -7.63
CA GLU A 21 46.95 5.34 -8.51
C GLU A 21 45.60 5.81 -7.97
N TRP A 22 44.77 4.88 -7.48
CA TRP A 22 43.45 5.21 -6.94
C TRP A 22 43.52 5.97 -5.63
N ARG A 23 44.52 5.70 -4.78
CA ARG A 23 44.78 6.53 -3.59
C ARG A 23 45.05 7.98 -3.97
N ALA A 24 45.89 8.21 -4.98
CA ALA A 24 46.18 9.56 -5.47
C ALA A 24 44.95 10.22 -6.11
N VAL A 25 44.11 9.45 -6.81
CA VAL A 25 42.84 9.97 -7.38
C VAL A 25 41.88 10.39 -6.26
N LEU A 26 41.76 9.60 -5.19
CA LEU A 26 40.76 9.79 -4.13
C LEU A 26 41.23 10.71 -2.99
N GLU A 27 42.53 10.98 -2.87
CA GLU A 27 43.12 11.87 -1.85
C GLU A 27 42.33 13.18 -1.62
N PRO A 28 41.84 13.89 -2.65
CA PRO A 28 41.09 15.14 -2.44
C PRO A 28 39.81 14.99 -1.60
N LEU A 29 39.23 13.79 -1.50
CA LEU A 29 38.05 13.53 -0.66
C LEU A 29 38.37 13.56 0.83
N GLY A 30 39.61 13.24 1.22
CA GLY A 30 40.04 13.32 2.62
C GLY A 30 40.13 14.75 3.14
N ALA A 31 40.33 15.73 2.26
CA ALA A 31 40.45 17.12 2.66
C ALA A 31 39.09 17.80 2.96
N SER A 32 37.95 17.12 2.72
CA SER A 32 36.62 17.72 2.84
C SER A 32 35.89 17.35 4.14
N GLY A 33 36.03 18.18 5.17
CA GLY A 33 35.13 18.22 6.33
C GLY A 33 35.44 17.27 7.51
N ASP A 34 34.55 17.29 8.50
CA ASP A 34 34.66 16.55 9.78
C ASP A 34 34.20 15.08 9.71
N GLY A 35 33.82 14.61 8.51
CA GLY A 35 33.37 13.25 8.23
C GLY A 35 34.47 12.19 8.12
N THR A 36 34.08 10.95 7.83
CA THR A 36 35.01 9.88 7.44
C THR A 36 34.80 9.47 5.99
N VAL A 37 35.88 9.09 5.30
CA VAL A 37 35.82 8.59 3.92
C VAL A 37 36.42 7.19 3.88
N GLY A 38 35.65 6.22 3.40
CA GLY A 38 36.09 4.84 3.22
C GLY A 38 36.07 4.49 1.73
N ALA A 39 37.14 3.88 1.22
CA ALA A 39 37.25 3.46 -0.17
C ALA A 39 37.57 1.97 -0.29
N ASN A 40 36.89 1.28 -1.21
CA ASN A 40 37.14 -0.13 -1.53
C ASN A 40 36.99 -0.43 -3.04
N LEU A 41 37.52 -1.59 -3.45
CA LEU A 41 37.22 -2.20 -4.74
C LEU A 41 35.90 -2.97 -4.65
N GLY A 42 34.91 -2.53 -5.43
CA GLY A 42 33.59 -3.13 -5.45
C GLY A 42 32.88 -3.08 -4.09
N TRP A 43 31.96 -4.02 -3.90
CA TRP A 43 31.16 -4.17 -2.68
C TRP A 43 31.78 -5.19 -1.73
N ASP A 44 31.87 -4.81 -0.45
CA ASP A 44 32.24 -5.70 0.66
C ASP A 44 31.45 -5.28 1.90
N LEU A 45 30.59 -6.17 2.39
CA LEU A 45 29.70 -5.87 3.50
C LEU A 45 30.44 -5.65 4.82
N ASP A 46 31.49 -6.42 5.08
CA ASP A 46 32.22 -6.35 6.34
C ASP A 46 33.07 -5.09 6.41
N TRP A 47 33.70 -4.71 5.29
CA TRP A 47 34.36 -3.42 5.15
C TRP A 47 33.39 -2.27 5.41
N GLU A 48 32.25 -2.22 4.73
CA GLU A 48 31.27 -1.12 4.89
C GLU A 48 30.70 -1.07 6.31
N ARG A 49 30.53 -2.23 6.96
CA ARG A 49 30.13 -2.32 8.37
C ARG A 49 31.20 -1.75 9.30
N GLU A 50 32.46 -2.07 9.08
CA GLU A 50 33.59 -1.53 9.85
C GLU A 50 33.71 -0.02 9.67
N GLN A 51 33.57 0.49 8.45
CA GLN A 51 33.64 1.92 8.17
C GLN A 51 32.51 2.71 8.84
N LEU A 52 31.27 2.21 8.77
CA LEU A 52 30.14 2.84 9.48
C LEU A 52 30.31 2.81 11.01
N ARG A 53 30.85 1.73 11.57
CA ARG A 53 31.18 1.67 13.00
C ARG A 53 32.27 2.67 13.38
N SER A 54 33.32 2.77 12.56
CA SER A 54 34.46 3.68 12.77
C SER A 54 34.09 5.16 12.59
N ALA A 55 33.04 5.45 11.82
CA ALA A 55 32.48 6.79 11.74
C ALA A 55 31.93 7.27 13.10
N ASP A 56 31.49 6.35 13.98
CA ASP A 56 31.05 6.61 15.35
C ASP A 56 30.04 7.77 15.44
N GLY A 57 28.96 7.67 14.65
CA GLY A 57 27.92 8.70 14.62
C GLY A 57 28.32 10.03 13.95
N ARG A 58 29.45 10.07 13.24
CA ARG A 58 29.80 11.14 12.29
C ARG A 58 29.34 10.79 10.88
N GLU A 59 29.31 11.80 10.01
CA GLU A 59 29.03 11.57 8.59
C GLU A 59 30.06 10.65 7.95
N HIS A 60 29.63 9.83 6.99
CA HIS A 60 30.48 8.88 6.29
C HIS A 60 30.23 8.92 4.78
N LEU A 61 31.31 8.94 4.00
CA LEU A 61 31.29 8.84 2.55
C LEU A 61 31.95 7.53 2.10
N SER A 62 31.16 6.60 1.57
CA SER A 62 31.65 5.35 0.97
C SER A 62 32.02 5.57 -0.50
N VAL A 63 33.18 5.09 -0.91
CA VAL A 63 33.67 5.11 -2.30
C VAL A 63 33.91 3.68 -2.77
N ARG A 64 33.23 3.27 -3.84
CA ARG A 64 33.33 1.92 -4.40
C ARG A 64 33.80 1.99 -5.85
N VAL A 65 34.97 1.42 -6.11
CA VAL A 65 35.60 1.40 -7.44
C VAL A 65 35.32 0.06 -8.11
N TYR A 66 34.55 0.09 -9.20
CA TYR A 66 34.27 -1.05 -10.06
C TYR A 66 35.13 -1.00 -11.34
N GLY A 67 34.99 -1.99 -12.24
CA GLY A 67 35.80 -2.06 -13.45
C GLY A 67 35.53 -0.94 -14.47
N ASP A 68 34.28 -0.48 -14.56
CA ASP A 68 33.80 0.48 -15.56
C ASP A 68 33.14 1.75 -14.96
N GLU A 69 33.03 1.81 -13.63
CA GLU A 69 32.40 2.89 -12.89
C GLU A 69 32.98 3.06 -11.48
N VAL A 70 32.91 4.27 -10.94
CA VAL A 70 33.16 4.59 -9.53
C VAL A 70 31.89 5.18 -8.92
N LEU A 71 31.48 4.66 -7.77
CA LEU A 71 30.41 5.23 -6.96
C LEU A 71 31.03 6.04 -5.83
N VAL A 72 30.88 7.36 -5.86
CA VAL A 72 31.26 8.27 -4.78
C VAL A 72 30.01 8.58 -3.96
N GLY A 73 29.89 7.95 -2.80
CA GLY A 73 28.73 8.00 -1.93
C GLY A 73 27.98 6.65 -1.81
N PRO A 74 26.92 6.62 -1.00
CA PRO A 74 26.17 7.80 -0.56
C PRO A 74 26.89 8.56 0.55
N ARG A 75 26.70 9.88 0.61
CA ARG A 75 27.05 10.65 1.81
C ARG A 75 26.03 10.34 2.91
N TRP A 76 26.38 9.43 3.79
CA TRP A 76 25.57 9.07 4.94
C TRP A 76 25.73 10.10 6.07
N VAL A 77 24.61 10.64 6.55
CA VAL A 77 24.55 11.64 7.62
C VAL A 77 23.64 11.11 8.74
N PRO A 78 24.20 10.81 9.92
CA PRO A 78 23.45 10.39 11.11
C PRO A 78 22.27 11.33 11.44
N GLY A 79 21.17 10.76 11.92
CA GLY A 79 19.97 11.53 12.27
C GLY A 79 19.12 12.02 11.09
N THR A 80 19.55 11.81 9.84
CA THR A 80 18.79 12.18 8.63
C THR A 80 18.19 10.95 7.91
N ASP A 81 17.41 11.19 6.86
CA ASP A 81 16.86 10.15 5.95
C ASP A 81 17.88 9.65 4.90
N SER A 82 19.17 9.98 5.04
CA SER A 82 20.21 9.52 4.11
C SER A 82 20.46 8.01 4.21
N GLY A 83 20.33 7.30 3.09
CA GLY A 83 20.76 5.90 2.95
C GLY A 83 22.27 5.73 3.09
N CYS A 84 22.70 4.60 3.63
CA CYS A 84 24.12 4.21 3.65
C CYS A 84 24.50 3.42 2.39
N ALA A 85 25.77 3.02 2.29
CA ALA A 85 26.28 2.19 1.20
C ALA A 85 25.49 0.88 1.01
N GLY A 86 25.04 0.26 2.10
CA GLY A 86 24.19 -0.94 2.07
C GLY A 86 22.76 -0.69 1.60
N CYS A 87 22.22 0.50 1.82
CA CYS A 87 20.94 0.89 1.20
C CYS A 87 21.11 1.02 -0.31
N ALA A 88 22.20 1.63 -0.78
CA ALA A 88 22.49 1.74 -2.20
C ALA A 88 22.70 0.37 -2.85
N GLU A 89 23.48 -0.51 -2.22
CA GLU A 89 23.72 -1.87 -2.71
C GLU A 89 22.40 -2.65 -2.81
N LEU A 90 21.64 -2.70 -1.71
CA LEU A 90 20.36 -3.40 -1.68
C LEU A 90 19.43 -2.86 -2.77
N ARG A 91 19.22 -1.55 -2.86
CA ARG A 91 18.34 -0.94 -3.87
C ARG A 91 18.79 -1.24 -5.30
N SER A 92 20.09 -1.21 -5.58
CA SER A 92 20.60 -1.56 -6.91
C SER A 92 20.32 -3.01 -7.31
N ARG A 93 20.31 -3.93 -6.34
CA ARG A 93 19.95 -5.34 -6.53
C ARG A 93 18.44 -5.51 -6.70
N LEU A 94 17.65 -4.80 -5.88
CA LEU A 94 16.17 -4.79 -5.93
C LEU A 94 15.65 -4.39 -7.31
N VAL A 95 16.18 -3.29 -7.86
CA VAL A 95 15.73 -2.72 -9.14
C VAL A 95 15.80 -3.71 -10.30
N ILE A 96 16.74 -4.66 -10.26
CA ILE A 96 16.97 -5.64 -11.33
C ILE A 96 16.59 -7.08 -10.92
N ASP A 97 15.89 -7.23 -9.79
CA ASP A 97 15.56 -8.53 -9.17
C ASP A 97 16.77 -9.48 -9.11
N HIS A 98 17.90 -8.99 -8.60
CA HIS A 98 19.14 -9.77 -8.60
C HIS A 98 18.98 -11.02 -7.72
N PRO A 99 19.47 -12.21 -8.12
CA PRO A 99 19.38 -13.44 -7.32
C PRO A 99 20.08 -13.41 -5.95
N LEU A 100 20.84 -12.34 -5.66
CA LEU A 100 21.58 -12.12 -4.41
C LEU A 100 21.05 -10.92 -3.64
N THR A 101 19.82 -10.46 -3.93
CA THR A 101 19.25 -9.29 -3.27
C THR A 101 19.13 -9.48 -1.75
N ASP A 102 18.87 -10.71 -1.29
CA ASP A 102 18.78 -11.05 0.14
C ASP A 102 20.13 -11.39 0.78
N ASP A 103 21.20 -11.54 -0.02
CA ASP A 103 22.53 -11.91 0.46
C ASP A 103 23.58 -10.86 0.06
N LEU A 104 23.64 -9.79 0.85
CA LEU A 104 24.63 -8.73 0.69
C LEU A 104 26.04 -9.15 1.11
N THR A 105 26.25 -10.34 1.68
CA THR A 105 27.61 -10.82 2.00
C THR A 105 28.40 -11.15 0.73
N ARG A 106 27.70 -11.43 -0.37
CA ARG A 106 28.30 -11.77 -1.66
C ARG A 106 28.28 -10.56 -2.60
N PRO A 107 29.41 -10.19 -3.22
CA PRO A 107 29.43 -9.15 -4.24
C PRO A 107 28.75 -9.62 -5.53
N THR A 108 28.03 -8.72 -6.20
CA THR A 108 27.35 -8.98 -7.49
C THR A 108 28.27 -8.77 -8.69
N SER A 109 29.33 -8.00 -8.53
CA SER A 109 30.35 -7.73 -9.54
C SER A 109 31.66 -8.42 -9.17
N ARG A 110 32.32 -9.07 -10.14
CA ARG A 110 33.71 -9.50 -9.98
C ARG A 110 34.65 -8.31 -10.16
N VAL A 111 35.80 -8.36 -9.49
CA VAL A 111 36.89 -7.41 -9.77
C VAL A 111 37.33 -7.62 -11.22
N ALA A 112 37.16 -6.59 -12.05
CA ALA A 112 37.55 -6.59 -13.46
C ALA A 112 38.71 -5.59 -13.68
N PRO A 113 39.53 -5.77 -14.73
CA PRO A 113 40.54 -4.79 -15.10
C PRO A 113 39.88 -3.42 -15.30
N ARG A 114 40.41 -2.40 -14.63
CA ARG A 114 39.81 -1.06 -14.64
C ARG A 114 40.04 -0.40 -16.00
N ARG A 115 39.04 0.34 -16.48
CA ARG A 115 39.19 1.13 -17.72
C ARG A 115 40.27 2.22 -17.51
N PRO A 116 41.27 2.36 -18.42
CA PRO A 116 42.38 3.31 -18.23
C PRO A 116 41.96 4.78 -18.09
N PHE A 117 40.80 5.17 -18.62
CA PHE A 117 40.28 6.54 -18.53
C PHE A 117 39.48 6.82 -17.26
N LEU A 118 39.11 5.79 -16.48
CA LEU A 118 38.26 5.94 -15.30
C LEU A 118 38.91 6.77 -14.17
N PRO A 119 40.22 6.67 -13.91
CA PRO A 119 40.92 7.59 -13.01
C PRO A 119 40.75 9.06 -13.38
N GLU A 120 40.94 9.42 -14.65
CA GLU A 120 40.82 10.81 -15.13
C GLU A 120 39.38 11.35 -15.02
N LEU A 121 38.39 10.53 -15.41
CA LEU A 121 36.98 10.88 -15.22
C LEU A 121 36.65 11.10 -13.75
N THR A 122 37.23 10.27 -12.86
CA THR A 122 37.03 10.40 -11.42
C THR A 122 37.68 11.68 -10.90
N ARG A 123 38.91 12.03 -11.31
CA ARG A 123 39.54 13.30 -10.91
C ARG A 123 38.68 14.51 -11.32
N ALA A 124 38.17 14.52 -12.54
CA ALA A 124 37.27 15.58 -13.01
C ALA A 124 35.97 15.65 -12.19
N ALA A 125 35.39 14.48 -11.86
CA ALA A 125 34.22 14.37 -11.00
C ALA A 125 34.49 14.91 -9.58
N LEU A 126 35.63 14.57 -8.97
CA LEU A 126 36.00 15.03 -7.64
C LEU A 126 36.27 16.54 -7.61
N ALA A 127 36.90 17.10 -8.64
CA ALA A 127 37.05 18.55 -8.78
C ALA A 127 35.69 19.27 -8.82
N ARG A 128 34.70 18.66 -9.47
CA ARG A 128 33.32 19.17 -9.43
C ARG A 128 32.72 19.04 -8.03
N LEU A 129 32.89 17.92 -7.34
CA LEU A 129 32.36 17.74 -5.97
C LEU A 129 32.98 18.71 -4.97
N ALA A 130 34.23 19.13 -5.15
CA ALA A 130 34.85 20.19 -4.35
C ALA A 130 34.11 21.54 -4.46
N VAL A 131 33.50 21.83 -5.62
CA VAL A 131 32.74 23.08 -5.85
C VAL A 131 31.26 22.95 -5.47
N ARG A 132 30.63 21.78 -5.68
CA ARG A 132 29.28 21.52 -5.14
C ARG A 132 29.25 20.12 -4.51
N PRO A 133 29.46 20.03 -3.18
CA PRO A 133 29.47 18.77 -2.46
C PRO A 133 28.16 18.02 -2.54
N LEU A 134 28.21 16.72 -2.20
CA LEU A 134 27.03 15.88 -2.09
C LEU A 134 26.15 16.30 -0.91
N GLY A 135 24.86 16.41 -1.15
CA GLY A 135 23.84 16.48 -0.11
C GLY A 135 23.73 15.16 0.67
N PRO A 136 23.07 15.17 1.85
CA PRO A 136 22.78 13.94 2.59
C PRO A 136 22.03 12.90 1.72
N GLY A 137 22.57 11.69 1.67
CA GLY A 137 22.04 10.57 0.89
C GLY A 137 22.35 10.65 -0.61
N GLU A 138 23.06 11.68 -1.09
CA GLU A 138 23.45 11.73 -2.49
C GLU A 138 24.64 10.82 -2.79
N LEU A 139 24.61 10.19 -3.96
CA LEU A 139 25.63 9.33 -4.53
C LEU A 139 25.94 9.83 -5.95
N TYR A 140 27.22 9.98 -6.27
CA TYR A 140 27.69 10.36 -7.60
C TYR A 140 28.30 9.16 -8.31
N ALA A 141 27.65 8.72 -9.37
CA ALA A 141 28.10 7.63 -10.23
C ALA A 141 28.95 8.21 -11.36
N VAL A 142 30.16 7.70 -11.55
CA VAL A 142 31.15 8.17 -12.54
C VAL A 142 31.60 7.00 -13.39
N GLY A 143 31.22 6.96 -14.66
CA GLY A 143 31.59 5.86 -15.55
C GLY A 143 31.75 6.28 -16.99
N SER A 144 32.05 5.30 -17.84
CA SER A 144 32.26 5.50 -19.28
C SER A 144 31.04 6.07 -20.03
N ARG A 145 29.83 5.85 -19.51
CA ARG A 145 28.57 6.35 -20.08
C ARG A 145 28.19 7.76 -19.60
N GLY A 146 29.00 8.35 -18.73
CA GLY A 146 28.78 9.68 -18.17
C GLY A 146 28.78 9.68 -16.64
N THR A 147 28.27 10.79 -16.10
CA THR A 147 28.14 10.98 -14.64
C THR A 147 26.69 11.21 -14.27
N ARG A 148 26.27 10.75 -13.09
CA ARG A 148 24.90 10.94 -12.59
C ARG A 148 24.87 11.07 -11.08
N THR A 149 24.05 11.98 -10.58
CA THR A 149 23.72 12.07 -9.15
C THR A 149 22.44 11.28 -8.88
N HIS A 150 22.48 10.47 -7.84
CA HIS A 150 21.37 9.69 -7.32
C HIS A 150 21.11 10.08 -5.87
N ARG A 151 19.86 10.02 -5.42
CA ARG A 151 19.53 10.11 -4.00
C ARG A 151 19.18 8.73 -3.50
N ILE A 152 19.80 8.30 -2.40
CA ILE A 152 19.64 6.96 -1.84
C ILE A 152 18.80 7.06 -0.55
N PRO A 153 17.53 6.66 -0.57
CA PRO A 153 16.73 6.58 0.65
C PRO A 153 17.15 5.40 1.51
N ARG A 154 16.96 5.50 2.83
CA ARG A 154 17.14 4.35 3.75
C ARG A 154 16.17 3.25 3.38
N HIS A 155 16.54 2.00 3.63
CA HIS A 155 15.71 0.83 3.36
C HIS A 155 15.50 0.03 4.65
N PHE A 156 14.27 -0.40 4.94
CA PHE A 156 13.91 -1.15 6.16
C PHE A 156 14.65 -2.49 6.31
N ALA A 157 15.13 -3.10 5.23
CA ALA A 157 15.89 -4.35 5.24
C ALA A 157 17.43 -4.17 5.10
N CYS A 158 17.95 -2.95 5.23
CA CYS A 158 19.39 -2.72 5.08
C CYS A 158 20.21 -3.36 6.23
N PRO A 159 21.16 -4.29 5.96
CA PRO A 159 21.91 -4.99 7.00
C PRO A 159 22.96 -4.13 7.74
N LEU A 160 23.14 -2.88 7.30
CA LEU A 160 24.10 -1.95 7.89
C LEU A 160 23.45 -0.91 8.81
N CYS A 161 22.27 -0.42 8.45
CA CYS A 161 21.66 0.70 9.18
C CYS A 161 20.19 0.51 9.53
N ALA A 162 19.52 -0.55 9.09
CA ALA A 162 18.16 -0.83 9.55
C ALA A 162 18.17 -1.28 11.01
N PRO A 163 17.17 -0.88 11.80
CA PRO A 163 17.02 -1.39 13.16
C PRO A 163 16.64 -2.88 13.12
N GLU A 164 17.06 -3.63 14.14
CA GLU A 164 16.57 -4.99 14.36
C GLU A 164 15.05 -4.97 14.64
N ILE A 165 14.36 -5.99 14.15
CA ILE A 165 12.93 -6.17 14.44
C ILE A 165 12.83 -6.73 15.86
N PRO A 166 12.18 -6.02 16.80
CA PRO A 166 12.07 -6.50 18.16
C PRO A 166 11.15 -7.72 18.24
N GLU A 167 11.58 -8.78 18.91
CA GLU A 167 10.68 -9.89 19.28
C GLU A 167 9.57 -9.40 20.22
N ARG A 168 8.33 -9.84 19.98
CA ARG A 168 7.16 -9.51 20.81
C ARG A 168 6.32 -10.77 21.11
N PRO A 169 6.78 -11.64 22.03
CA PRO A 169 5.99 -12.79 22.45
C PRO A 169 4.72 -12.36 23.18
N VAL A 170 3.74 -13.26 23.28
CA VAL A 170 2.43 -13.03 23.93
C VAL A 170 2.56 -12.45 25.33
N GLY A 171 3.48 -12.98 26.15
CA GLY A 171 3.73 -12.51 27.52
C GLY A 171 4.38 -11.13 27.64
N ARG A 172 4.71 -10.47 26.52
CA ARG A 172 5.29 -9.12 26.49
C ARG A 172 4.60 -8.27 25.41
N PRO A 173 3.32 -7.93 25.61
CA PRO A 173 2.57 -7.15 24.65
C PRO A 173 3.18 -5.74 24.45
N PRO A 174 2.92 -5.09 23.30
CA PRO A 174 3.32 -3.70 23.10
C PRO A 174 2.58 -2.77 24.07
N GLN A 175 3.14 -1.58 24.27
CA GLN A 175 2.49 -0.56 25.08
C GLN A 175 1.17 -0.12 24.41
N PRO A 176 0.18 0.33 25.19
CA PRO A 176 -1.04 0.89 24.65
C PRO A 176 -0.76 2.04 23.67
N LEU A 177 -1.50 2.07 22.57
CA LEU A 177 -1.44 3.13 21.58
C LEU A 177 -2.05 4.41 22.16
N VAL A 178 -1.32 5.51 22.00
CA VAL A 178 -1.79 6.84 22.37
C VAL A 178 -1.95 7.68 21.11
N LEU A 179 -3.20 7.83 20.67
CA LEU A 179 -3.56 8.73 19.58
C LEU A 179 -3.36 10.19 20.01
N ARG A 180 -2.89 11.02 19.08
CA ARG A 180 -2.52 12.42 19.32
C ARG A 180 -3.45 13.36 18.57
N SER A 181 -3.60 14.57 19.09
CA SER A 181 -4.20 15.66 18.32
C SER A 181 -3.31 15.98 17.12
N ARG A 182 -3.95 16.18 15.97
CA ARG A 182 -3.38 16.42 14.64
C ARG A 182 -4.23 17.49 13.96
N PRO A 183 -3.77 18.76 13.95
CA PRO A 183 -4.49 19.82 13.27
C PRO A 183 -4.79 19.44 11.81
N ALA A 184 -6.05 19.56 11.43
CA ALA A 184 -6.52 19.23 10.09
C ALA A 184 -6.13 20.32 9.08
N ALA A 185 -6.07 19.93 7.82
CA ALA A 185 -5.93 20.84 6.70
C ALA A 185 -7.18 21.71 6.57
N ALA A 186 -7.02 22.95 6.12
CA ALA A 186 -8.12 23.92 6.05
C ALA A 186 -9.23 23.52 5.06
N ASP A 187 -8.90 22.72 4.05
CA ASP A 187 -9.80 22.27 2.98
C ASP A 187 -10.21 20.80 3.11
N ASN A 188 -9.71 20.07 4.12
CA ASN A 188 -10.03 18.68 4.34
C ASN A 188 -9.87 18.28 5.83
N PRO A 189 -10.99 18.07 6.55
CA PRO A 189 -10.95 17.74 7.98
C PRO A 189 -10.36 16.34 8.27
N GLY A 190 -10.22 15.47 7.26
CA GLY A 190 -9.61 14.15 7.38
C GLY A 190 -8.11 14.10 7.12
N ARG A 191 -7.50 15.19 6.63
CA ARG A 191 -6.06 15.26 6.32
C ARG A 191 -5.34 16.10 7.35
N ALA A 192 -4.17 15.69 7.84
CA ALA A 192 -3.42 16.52 8.76
C ALA A 192 -2.66 17.62 8.00
N ALA A 193 -2.65 18.84 8.54
CA ALA A 193 -1.98 20.00 7.92
C ALA A 193 -0.48 19.77 7.69
N ALA A 194 0.17 19.00 8.57
CA ALA A 194 1.58 18.62 8.44
C ALA A 194 1.87 17.83 7.15
N GLY A 195 0.87 17.12 6.61
CA GLY A 195 0.96 16.33 5.39
C GLY A 195 0.91 17.13 4.08
N ALA A 196 0.61 18.43 4.11
CA ALA A 196 0.45 19.24 2.89
C ALA A 196 1.69 19.21 1.98
N GLY A 197 2.88 19.00 2.55
CA GLY A 197 4.13 18.89 1.81
C GLY A 197 4.28 17.62 0.96
N LEU A 198 3.54 16.55 1.27
CA LEU A 198 3.60 15.25 0.59
C LEU A 198 2.94 15.30 -0.80
N VAL A 199 1.82 16.01 -0.90
CA VAL A 199 1.02 16.15 -2.12
C VAL A 199 1.46 17.32 -3.00
N ARG A 200 2.50 18.06 -2.60
CA ARG A 200 3.06 19.14 -3.40
C ARG A 200 3.68 18.57 -4.69
N PRO A 201 3.35 19.13 -5.87
CA PRO A 201 3.87 18.65 -7.14
C PRO A 201 5.40 18.53 -7.15
N GLY A 202 5.91 17.37 -7.59
CA GLY A 202 7.35 17.08 -7.69
C GLY A 202 8.08 16.74 -6.39
N ALA A 203 7.45 16.94 -5.22
CA ALA A 203 8.09 16.71 -3.92
C ALA A 203 8.57 15.26 -3.74
N LEU A 204 7.66 14.30 -3.86
CA LEU A 204 7.96 12.88 -3.75
C LEU A 204 8.81 12.38 -4.93
N ARG A 205 8.51 12.85 -6.15
CA ARG A 205 9.26 12.49 -7.35
C ARG A 205 10.76 12.74 -7.20
N SER A 206 11.14 13.93 -6.76
CA SER A 206 12.56 14.30 -6.58
C SER A 206 13.28 13.51 -5.48
N ARG A 207 12.53 12.93 -4.53
CA ARG A 207 13.09 12.18 -3.40
C ARG A 207 13.17 10.67 -3.64
N LEU A 208 12.26 10.13 -4.47
CA LEU A 208 11.96 8.69 -4.50
C LEU A 208 12.06 8.05 -5.89
N VAL A 209 11.93 8.84 -6.96
CA VAL A 209 11.92 8.29 -8.32
C VAL A 209 13.34 8.25 -8.87
N ASP A 210 13.91 7.06 -8.92
CA ASP A 210 15.24 6.82 -9.48
C ASP A 210 15.30 5.40 -10.09
N PRO A 211 15.65 5.26 -11.39
CA PRO A 211 15.58 3.97 -12.08
C PRO A 211 16.72 3.02 -11.71
N ARG A 212 17.67 3.41 -10.86
CA ARG A 212 18.81 2.58 -10.44
C ARG A 212 18.80 2.30 -8.94
N PHE A 213 18.38 3.28 -8.13
CA PHE A 213 18.41 3.18 -6.68
C PHE A 213 17.13 3.66 -6.01
N GLY A 214 16.06 3.94 -6.76
CA GLY A 214 14.82 4.47 -6.21
C GLY A 214 13.94 3.37 -5.63
N PRO A 215 13.20 3.62 -4.53
CA PRO A 215 12.04 2.80 -4.19
C PRO A 215 10.98 2.83 -5.29
N VAL A 216 10.89 3.94 -6.03
CA VAL A 216 10.04 4.06 -7.23
C VAL A 216 10.96 4.12 -8.45
N LEU A 217 10.83 3.15 -9.36
CA LEU A 217 11.66 3.06 -10.57
C LEU A 217 11.29 4.13 -11.59
N ALA A 218 9.98 4.30 -11.78
CA ALA A 218 9.42 5.19 -12.77
C ALA A 218 8.02 5.64 -12.34
N GLN A 219 7.64 6.80 -12.85
CA GLN A 219 6.24 7.22 -12.88
C GLN A 219 5.80 7.29 -14.33
N GLN A 220 4.73 6.59 -14.64
CA GLN A 220 4.11 6.55 -15.95
C GLN A 220 2.81 7.37 -15.92
N ARG A 221 2.39 7.84 -17.09
CA ARG A 221 1.16 8.60 -17.27
C ARG A 221 0.31 7.87 -18.28
N GLU A 222 -0.93 7.56 -17.91
CA GLU A 222 -1.91 7.03 -18.83
C GLU A 222 -2.57 8.19 -19.58
N LEU A 223 -2.44 8.17 -20.91
CA LEU A 223 -2.91 9.24 -21.80
C LEU A 223 -4.25 8.91 -22.45
N LEU A 224 -4.68 7.65 -22.39
CA LEU A 224 -5.96 7.18 -22.91
C LEU A 224 -7.08 7.25 -21.86
N ALA A 225 -6.74 7.44 -20.59
CA ALA A 225 -7.70 7.72 -19.53
C ALA A 225 -8.43 9.05 -19.80
N PRO A 226 -9.71 9.18 -19.42
CA PRO A 226 -10.49 10.40 -19.67
C PRO A 226 -10.10 11.59 -18.76
N PHE A 227 -9.04 11.42 -17.97
CA PHE A 227 -8.53 12.35 -16.97
C PHE A 227 -7.05 12.06 -16.71
N ALA A 228 -6.40 12.86 -15.88
CA ALA A 228 -5.00 12.64 -15.57
C ALA A 228 -4.85 11.42 -14.64
N MET A 229 -4.23 10.38 -15.17
CA MET A 229 -3.93 9.17 -14.43
C MET A 229 -2.43 8.90 -14.40
N SER A 230 -1.88 8.82 -13.19
CA SER A 230 -0.47 8.53 -12.97
C SER A 230 -0.31 7.15 -12.35
N MET A 231 0.74 6.44 -12.74
CA MET A 231 1.13 5.14 -12.20
C MET A 231 2.54 5.22 -11.62
N ALA A 232 2.78 4.64 -10.45
CA ALA A 232 4.10 4.52 -9.84
C ALA A 232 4.53 3.06 -9.80
N LEU A 233 5.71 2.77 -10.36
CA LEU A 233 6.30 1.44 -10.39
C LEU A 233 7.32 1.28 -9.27
N GLN A 234 7.13 0.30 -8.39
CA GLN A 234 8.11 -0.16 -7.40
C GLN A 234 8.59 -1.57 -7.78
N PRO A 235 9.89 -1.90 -7.64
CA PRO A 235 10.44 -3.20 -8.10
C PRO A 235 9.74 -4.40 -7.47
N ASP A 236 9.48 -4.31 -6.16
CA ASP A 236 8.86 -5.36 -5.35
C ASP A 236 7.39 -5.03 -5.04
N ALA A 237 6.70 -4.23 -5.84
CA ALA A 237 5.26 -4.08 -5.64
C ALA A 237 4.51 -5.30 -6.19
N VAL A 238 3.38 -5.65 -5.56
CA VAL A 238 2.42 -6.64 -6.12
C VAL A 238 1.53 -6.01 -7.18
N ALA A 239 1.35 -4.69 -7.13
CA ALA A 239 0.57 -3.89 -8.08
C ALA A 239 1.16 -2.48 -8.15
N LEU A 240 0.97 -1.79 -9.27
CA LEU A 240 1.36 -0.38 -9.39
C LEU A 240 0.53 0.48 -8.43
N GLY A 241 1.08 1.60 -8.00
CA GLY A 241 0.27 2.65 -7.37
C GLY A 241 -0.41 3.47 -8.44
N TYR A 242 -1.72 3.69 -8.34
CA TYR A 242 -2.51 4.46 -9.28
C TYR A 242 -2.94 5.79 -8.66
N ALA A 243 -3.28 6.76 -9.49
CA ALA A 243 -3.91 7.98 -9.03
C ALA A 243 -4.73 8.59 -10.13
N ARG A 244 -5.87 9.15 -9.75
CA ARG A 244 -6.87 9.70 -10.66
C ARG A 244 -7.20 11.11 -10.22
N GLU A 245 -6.86 12.07 -11.05
CA GLU A 245 -6.99 13.48 -10.71
C GLU A 245 -7.26 14.35 -11.94
N THR A 246 -7.56 15.61 -11.68
CA THR A 246 -7.79 16.62 -12.72
C THR A 246 -6.53 16.99 -13.51
N THR A 247 -5.34 16.78 -12.94
CA THR A 247 -4.05 17.07 -13.57
C THR A 247 -2.96 16.09 -13.12
N PHE A 248 -1.96 15.83 -13.96
CA PHE A 248 -0.83 14.98 -13.58
C PHE A 248 -0.05 15.52 -12.38
N ALA A 249 0.01 16.86 -12.22
CA ALA A 249 0.67 17.47 -11.07
C ALA A 249 0.04 17.07 -9.73
N LYS A 250 -1.28 16.80 -9.73
CA LYS A 250 -2.02 16.30 -8.55
C LYS A 250 -1.97 14.76 -8.46
N ALA A 251 -2.07 14.06 -9.59
CA ALA A 251 -2.03 12.60 -9.63
C ALA A 251 -0.66 12.02 -9.23
N ASP A 252 0.44 12.62 -9.73
CA ASP A 252 1.80 12.11 -9.57
C ASP A 252 2.18 11.79 -8.10
N PRO A 253 1.99 12.68 -7.10
CA PRO A 253 2.31 12.34 -5.72
C PRO A 253 1.39 11.26 -5.12
N ILE A 254 0.10 11.23 -5.49
CA ILE A 254 -0.86 10.25 -4.97
C ILE A 254 -0.49 8.83 -5.43
N ALA A 255 -0.05 8.67 -6.68
CA ALA A 255 0.37 7.36 -7.20
C ALA A 255 1.56 6.80 -6.41
N VAL A 256 2.47 7.67 -5.98
CA VAL A 256 3.59 7.27 -5.10
C VAL A 256 3.08 6.89 -3.70
N LEU A 257 2.12 7.63 -3.15
CA LEU A 257 1.53 7.30 -1.86
C LEU A 257 0.82 5.94 -1.90
N GLU A 258 0.09 5.61 -2.97
CA GLU A 258 -0.55 4.30 -3.11
C GLU A 258 0.49 3.17 -3.16
N VAL A 259 1.60 3.33 -3.89
CA VAL A 259 2.65 2.28 -3.90
C VAL A 259 3.26 2.07 -2.51
N TYR A 260 3.37 3.14 -1.71
CA TYR A 260 3.78 3.03 -0.31
C TYR A 260 2.70 2.36 0.57
N GLU A 261 1.41 2.58 0.31
CA GLU A 261 0.36 1.78 0.94
C GLU A 261 0.49 0.30 0.59
N ARG A 262 0.78 -0.05 -0.67
CA ARG A 262 1.03 -1.45 -1.08
C ARG A 262 2.24 -2.05 -0.38
N LEU A 263 3.29 -1.27 -0.13
CA LEU A 263 4.46 -1.72 0.64
C LEU A 263 4.09 -2.14 2.07
N SER A 264 3.06 -1.54 2.66
CA SER A 264 2.59 -1.87 4.02
C SER A 264 1.80 -3.18 4.10
N GLY A 265 1.47 -3.80 2.96
CA GLY A 265 0.74 -5.06 2.87
C GLY A 265 1.50 -6.31 3.33
N PHE A 266 2.75 -6.17 3.77
CA PHE A 266 3.62 -7.26 4.24
C PHE A 266 4.29 -6.89 5.59
N PRO A 267 4.53 -7.86 6.51
CA PRO A 267 5.04 -7.58 7.86
C PRO A 267 6.56 -7.30 7.90
N HIS A 268 7.05 -6.37 7.07
CA HIS A 268 8.48 -6.08 6.93
C HIS A 268 9.19 -5.79 8.24
N GLN A 269 8.60 -4.95 9.09
CA GLN A 269 9.14 -4.59 10.41
C GLN A 269 8.12 -4.82 11.55
N ALA A 270 6.94 -5.32 11.22
CA ALA A 270 5.91 -5.62 12.20
C ALA A 270 6.24 -6.93 12.94
N PRO A 271 6.25 -6.96 14.28
CA PRO A 271 6.48 -8.19 15.03
C PRO A 271 5.27 -9.14 14.95
N LEU A 272 5.53 -10.45 14.89
CA LEU A 272 4.52 -11.49 14.80
C LEU A 272 4.67 -12.48 15.97
N VAL A 273 3.56 -13.10 16.36
CA VAL A 273 3.53 -14.29 17.24
C VAL A 273 3.23 -15.48 16.35
N GLU A 274 4.18 -16.40 16.20
CA GLU A 274 4.14 -17.43 15.15
C GLU A 274 3.68 -18.79 15.65
N GLY A 275 2.89 -19.50 14.83
CA GLY A 275 2.55 -20.92 15.02
C GLY A 275 1.70 -21.25 16.24
N VAL A 276 0.83 -20.34 16.70
CA VAL A 276 -0.02 -20.52 17.90
C VAL A 276 -1.50 -20.54 17.52
N SER A 277 -2.26 -21.49 18.03
CA SER A 277 -3.73 -21.52 17.86
C SER A 277 -4.44 -20.53 18.79
N TYR A 278 -5.68 -20.14 18.47
CA TYR A 278 -6.48 -19.31 19.37
C TYR A 278 -6.70 -19.99 20.73
N ALA A 279 -6.98 -21.29 20.74
CA ALA A 279 -7.15 -22.10 21.95
C ALA A 279 -5.89 -22.10 22.83
N GLU A 280 -4.69 -22.07 22.25
CA GLU A 280 -3.44 -21.92 22.99
C GLU A 280 -3.25 -20.50 23.52
N LEU A 281 -3.54 -19.47 22.72
CA LEU A 281 -3.45 -18.08 23.15
C LEU A 281 -4.31 -17.81 24.38
N VAL A 282 -5.59 -18.23 24.36
CA VAL A 282 -6.50 -17.95 25.49
C VAL A 282 -6.16 -18.72 26.78
N ARG A 283 -5.34 -19.78 26.69
CA ARG A 283 -4.81 -20.50 27.87
C ARG A 283 -3.65 -19.76 28.55
N THR A 284 -3.01 -18.81 27.86
CA THR A 284 -1.96 -17.97 28.47
C THR A 284 -2.58 -16.92 29.40
N GLU A 285 -1.82 -16.48 30.41
CA GLU A 285 -2.28 -15.44 31.34
C GLU A 285 -2.62 -14.14 30.57
N GLY A 286 -3.87 -13.68 30.68
CA GLY A 286 -4.38 -12.51 29.95
C GLY A 286 -4.66 -12.73 28.45
N GLY A 287 -4.39 -13.93 27.90
CA GLY A 287 -4.49 -14.19 26.47
C GLY A 287 -5.91 -14.08 25.89
N ALA A 288 -6.94 -14.40 26.69
CA ALA A 288 -8.34 -14.27 26.30
C ALA A 288 -8.78 -12.83 25.98
N GLU A 289 -8.11 -11.83 26.56
CA GLU A 289 -8.39 -10.41 26.29
C GLU A 289 -7.54 -9.85 25.14
N LEU A 290 -6.47 -10.56 24.75
CA LEU A 290 -5.53 -10.12 23.72
C LEU A 290 -5.99 -10.55 22.33
N ALA A 291 -6.42 -11.81 22.15
CA ALA A 291 -6.73 -12.34 20.83
C ALA A 291 -8.19 -12.14 20.43
N VAL A 292 -8.41 -11.73 19.18
CA VAL A 292 -9.75 -11.77 18.59
C VAL A 292 -10.03 -13.18 18.08
N ARG A 293 -11.19 -13.74 18.44
CA ARG A 293 -11.56 -15.11 18.04
C ARG A 293 -11.67 -15.24 16.51
N PRO A 294 -11.09 -16.28 15.90
CA PRO A 294 -11.09 -16.52 14.45
C PRO A 294 -12.45 -16.40 13.76
N ALA A 295 -13.51 -16.98 14.35
CA ALA A 295 -14.85 -16.99 13.79
C ALA A 295 -15.49 -15.58 13.67
N ALA A 296 -14.95 -14.58 14.38
CA ALA A 296 -15.46 -13.20 14.31
C ALA A 296 -15.15 -12.51 12.96
N PHE A 297 -14.32 -13.12 12.10
CA PHE A 297 -13.94 -12.61 10.79
C PHE A 297 -14.69 -13.26 9.62
N GLY A 298 -15.74 -14.03 9.92
CA GLY A 298 -16.47 -14.85 8.97
C GLY A 298 -15.80 -16.19 8.72
N GLU A 299 -16.55 -17.12 8.15
CA GLU A 299 -16.16 -18.51 7.96
C GLU A 299 -16.25 -18.94 6.49
N TYR A 300 -15.59 -20.06 6.18
CA TYR A 300 -15.71 -20.76 4.91
C TYR A 300 -16.55 -22.03 5.08
N THR A 301 -17.46 -22.28 4.14
CA THR A 301 -18.29 -23.49 4.15
C THR A 301 -17.50 -24.72 3.70
N GLU A 302 -18.01 -25.91 4.03
CA GLU A 302 -17.42 -27.17 3.55
C GLU A 302 -17.49 -27.30 2.03
N GLU A 303 -18.56 -26.79 1.42
CA GLU A 303 -18.71 -26.76 -0.02
C GLU A 303 -17.59 -25.94 -0.68
N GLN A 304 -17.33 -24.73 -0.18
CA GLN A 304 -16.25 -23.87 -0.69
C GLN A 304 -14.90 -24.57 -0.58
N ALA A 305 -14.56 -25.10 0.60
CA ALA A 305 -13.28 -25.76 0.85
C ALA A 305 -13.05 -27.03 0.01
N ALA A 306 -14.12 -27.67 -0.46
CA ALA A 306 -14.05 -28.85 -1.32
C ALA A 306 -13.85 -28.53 -2.81
N ARG A 307 -13.96 -27.25 -3.23
CA ARG A 307 -13.87 -26.88 -4.64
C ARG A 307 -12.42 -26.93 -5.17
N PRO A 308 -12.20 -27.32 -6.43
CA PRO A 308 -10.86 -27.30 -7.03
C PRO A 308 -10.23 -25.91 -7.10
N THR A 309 -11.03 -24.85 -7.26
CA THR A 309 -10.58 -23.45 -7.29
C THR A 309 -10.29 -22.88 -5.90
N ALA A 310 -10.63 -23.61 -4.83
CA ALA A 310 -10.47 -23.12 -3.46
C ALA A 310 -8.99 -22.90 -3.10
N ARG A 311 -8.68 -21.64 -2.78
CA ARG A 311 -7.42 -21.20 -2.18
C ARG A 311 -7.53 -20.96 -0.68
N ILE A 312 -8.51 -21.58 -0.03
CA ILE A 312 -8.85 -21.34 1.36
C ILE A 312 -8.80 -22.62 2.18
N GLU A 313 -8.62 -22.46 3.49
CA GLU A 313 -8.75 -23.52 4.48
C GLU A 313 -9.74 -23.10 5.57
N ARG A 314 -10.46 -24.08 6.12
CA ARG A 314 -11.36 -23.84 7.24
C ARG A 314 -10.55 -23.63 8.51
N VAL A 315 -10.86 -22.55 9.21
CA VAL A 315 -10.20 -22.16 10.45
C VAL A 315 -11.05 -22.57 11.65
N THR A 316 -10.44 -23.23 12.63
CA THR A 316 -11.03 -23.50 13.94
C THR A 316 -10.21 -22.83 15.04
N ASP A 317 -10.70 -22.86 16.28
CA ASP A 317 -9.95 -22.34 17.43
C ASP A 317 -8.62 -23.09 17.66
N ASP A 318 -8.48 -24.31 17.14
CA ASP A 318 -7.28 -25.16 17.26
C ASP A 318 -6.32 -25.04 16.05
N THR A 319 -6.71 -24.32 14.98
CA THR A 319 -5.84 -24.10 13.82
C THR A 319 -4.62 -23.26 14.23
N PRO A 320 -3.38 -23.78 14.13
CA PRO A 320 -2.18 -22.99 14.38
C PRO A 320 -2.01 -21.90 13.31
N MET A 321 -1.73 -20.67 13.73
CA MET A 321 -1.50 -19.56 12.82
C MET A 321 -0.56 -18.52 13.42
N ASP A 322 -0.17 -17.56 12.61
CA ASP A 322 0.62 -16.41 13.04
C ASP A 322 -0.29 -15.23 13.31
N TRP A 323 0.08 -14.42 14.29
CA TRP A 323 -0.72 -13.31 14.78
C TRP A 323 0.08 -12.02 14.71
N ALA A 324 -0.58 -10.97 14.22
CA ALA A 324 -0.06 -9.61 14.21
C ALA A 324 -0.57 -8.85 15.43
N TRP A 325 0.33 -8.06 16.03
CA TRP A 325 -0.06 -7.08 17.04
C TRP A 325 -0.72 -5.86 16.37
N GLY A 326 -1.87 -5.47 16.90
CA GLY A 326 -2.49 -4.18 16.67
C GLY A 326 -2.99 -3.59 17.99
N HIS A 327 -3.78 -2.53 17.89
CA HIS A 327 -4.35 -1.83 19.04
C HIS A 327 -5.83 -1.57 18.82
N ASP A 328 -6.64 -1.83 19.85
CA ASP A 328 -8.04 -1.46 19.84
C ASP A 328 -8.16 0.08 19.81
N LEU A 329 -8.83 0.65 18.80
CA LEU A 329 -8.93 2.10 18.67
C LEU A 329 -9.74 2.76 19.80
N ALA A 330 -10.58 2.02 20.52
CA ALA A 330 -11.41 2.58 21.59
C ALA A 330 -10.61 2.89 22.86
N ASP A 331 -9.69 2.00 23.25
CA ASP A 331 -8.94 2.10 24.50
C ASP A 331 -7.40 2.05 24.33
N GLY A 332 -6.92 1.90 23.11
CA GLY A 332 -5.51 1.79 22.75
C GLY A 332 -4.86 0.48 23.18
N ARG A 333 -5.59 -0.47 23.77
CA ARG A 333 -4.98 -1.70 24.30
C ARG A 333 -4.52 -2.63 23.18
N PRO A 334 -3.40 -3.34 23.38
CA PRO A 334 -2.89 -4.27 22.39
C PRO A 334 -3.87 -5.42 22.15
N ARG A 335 -4.00 -5.83 20.88
CA ARG A 335 -4.80 -6.96 20.42
C ARG A 335 -4.01 -7.77 19.40
N LEU A 336 -4.30 -9.07 19.34
CA LEU A 336 -3.79 -9.98 18.33
C LEU A 336 -4.90 -10.30 17.33
N VAL A 337 -4.56 -10.17 16.05
CA VAL A 337 -5.39 -10.60 14.91
C VAL A 337 -4.57 -11.54 14.02
N PRO A 338 -5.19 -12.48 13.29
CA PRO A 338 -4.50 -13.31 12.31
C PRO A 338 -3.63 -12.49 11.34
N ALA A 339 -2.41 -12.94 11.07
CA ALA A 339 -1.43 -12.19 10.28
C ALA A 339 -1.91 -11.93 8.83
N GLU A 340 -2.64 -12.85 8.20
CA GLU A 340 -3.21 -12.64 6.86
C GLU A 340 -4.26 -11.52 6.80
N LEU A 341 -5.01 -11.30 7.90
CA LEU A 341 -5.95 -10.18 7.98
C LEU A 341 -5.23 -8.83 8.13
N ALA A 342 -4.08 -8.84 8.82
CA ALA A 342 -3.24 -7.66 9.01
C ALA A 342 -2.40 -7.31 7.77
N PHE A 343 -1.98 -8.31 6.99
CA PHE A 343 -1.05 -8.18 5.87
C PHE A 343 -1.54 -9.02 4.69
N PHE A 344 -2.18 -8.37 3.71
CA PHE A 344 -2.82 -9.06 2.58
C PHE A 344 -1.83 -9.79 1.65
N GLN A 345 -0.52 -9.52 1.76
CA GLN A 345 0.53 -10.22 1.03
C GLN A 345 1.20 -11.34 1.85
N TYR A 346 0.71 -11.64 3.05
CA TYR A 346 1.27 -12.68 3.91
C TYR A 346 0.98 -14.07 3.34
N ASP A 347 1.98 -14.96 3.43
CA ASP A 347 1.87 -16.36 3.01
C ASP A 347 2.56 -17.22 4.06
N TYR A 348 1.78 -18.02 4.79
CA TYR A 348 2.26 -18.85 5.90
C TYR A 348 3.40 -19.80 5.51
N ARG A 349 3.50 -20.20 4.24
CA ARG A 349 4.57 -21.10 3.77
C ARG A 349 5.94 -20.44 3.78
N TYR A 350 5.99 -19.12 3.67
CA TYR A 350 7.22 -18.35 3.57
C TYR A 350 7.42 -17.38 4.74
N GLY A 351 6.39 -17.15 5.54
CA GLY A 351 6.41 -16.23 6.68
C GLY A 351 6.90 -14.85 6.23
N ARG A 352 8.09 -14.46 6.69
CA ARG A 352 8.71 -13.16 6.37
C ARG A 352 9.54 -13.13 5.08
N ASP A 353 9.72 -14.26 4.39
CA ASP A 353 10.46 -14.32 3.13
C ASP A 353 9.53 -14.03 1.93
N GLN A 354 9.15 -12.76 1.79
CA GLN A 354 8.28 -12.30 0.69
C GLN A 354 8.80 -12.70 -0.69
N ARG A 355 10.13 -12.74 -0.88
CA ARG A 355 10.73 -13.08 -2.18
C ARG A 355 10.68 -14.56 -2.45
N ALA A 356 10.88 -15.42 -1.46
CA ALA A 356 10.63 -16.85 -1.62
C ALA A 356 9.19 -17.10 -2.05
N ALA A 357 8.23 -16.35 -1.50
CA ALA A 357 6.83 -16.41 -1.89
C ALA A 357 6.60 -16.01 -3.36
N ARG A 358 7.35 -15.04 -3.89
CA ARG A 358 7.29 -14.63 -5.30
C ARG A 358 7.95 -15.63 -6.24
N ARG A 359 9.15 -16.12 -5.90
CA ARG A 359 9.91 -17.05 -6.75
C ARG A 359 9.18 -18.37 -7.02
N HIS A 360 8.34 -18.81 -6.07
CA HIS A 360 7.52 -20.01 -6.24
C HIS A 360 6.24 -19.79 -7.07
N GLY A 361 5.95 -18.56 -7.48
CA GLY A 361 4.82 -18.24 -8.35
C GLY A 361 3.45 -18.53 -7.74
N ALA A 362 2.44 -18.68 -8.60
CA ALA A 362 1.05 -18.93 -8.23
C ALA A 362 0.75 -20.39 -7.87
N ALA A 363 1.71 -21.13 -7.29
CA ALA A 363 1.42 -22.46 -6.74
C ALA A 363 0.25 -22.34 -5.74
N PRO A 364 -0.73 -23.25 -5.75
CA PRO A 364 -2.00 -23.08 -5.04
C PRO A 364 -1.73 -22.69 -3.58
N ARG A 365 -2.02 -21.42 -3.28
CA ARG A 365 -1.97 -20.86 -1.94
C ARG A 365 -3.20 -21.35 -1.22
N ARG A 366 -3.01 -21.83 -0.01
CA ARG A 366 -4.12 -22.09 0.91
C ARG A 366 -4.03 -21.07 2.02
N HIS A 367 -4.96 -20.13 1.99
CA HIS A 367 -5.12 -19.04 2.93
C HIS A 367 -6.05 -19.47 4.05
N LEU A 368 -5.72 -19.10 5.28
CA LEU A 368 -6.66 -19.19 6.40
C LEU A 368 -7.69 -18.06 6.31
N TYR A 369 -7.25 -16.90 5.81
CA TYR A 369 -8.07 -15.74 5.49
C TYR A 369 -7.59 -15.15 4.17
N GLN A 370 -8.33 -15.41 3.09
CA GLN A 370 -8.05 -14.73 1.84
C GLN A 370 -8.50 -13.27 1.95
N GLU A 371 -7.54 -12.35 1.86
CA GLU A 371 -7.76 -10.94 2.13
C GLU A 371 -7.31 -10.08 0.94
N SER A 372 -7.95 -8.92 0.79
CA SER A 372 -7.56 -7.91 -0.18
C SER A 372 -6.83 -6.75 0.53
N SER A 373 -6.48 -5.71 -0.22
CA SER A 373 -5.96 -4.48 0.38
C SER A 373 -7.02 -3.68 1.15
N SER A 374 -8.26 -4.17 1.26
CA SER A 374 -9.34 -3.47 1.95
C SER A 374 -8.93 -3.04 3.35
N GLY A 375 -9.02 -1.73 3.61
CA GLY A 375 -8.64 -1.15 4.88
C GLY A 375 -7.15 -0.86 5.01
N CYS A 376 -6.31 -1.07 4.00
CA CYS A 376 -4.95 -0.55 3.99
C CYS A 376 -4.98 0.95 3.68
N ALA A 377 -4.25 1.76 4.45
CA ALA A 377 -4.16 3.18 4.18
C ALA A 377 -2.80 3.76 4.60
N VAL A 378 -2.40 4.82 3.89
CA VAL A 378 -1.31 5.69 4.30
C VAL A 378 -1.81 7.10 4.58
N GLY A 379 -1.20 7.75 5.57
CA GLY A 379 -1.47 9.12 5.93
C GLY A 379 -0.19 9.82 6.40
N SER A 380 -0.25 11.14 6.57
CA SER A 380 0.87 11.90 7.14
C SER A 380 1.06 11.69 8.65
N CYS A 381 0.12 10.96 9.26
CA CYS A 381 0.16 10.47 10.62
C CYS A 381 -0.71 9.21 10.74
N LEU A 382 -0.58 8.49 11.86
CA LEU A 382 -1.32 7.26 12.11
C LEU A 382 -2.82 7.50 12.21
N GLU A 383 -3.23 8.65 12.79
CA GLU A 383 -4.64 9.03 12.91
C GLU A 383 -5.31 9.23 11.54
N GLU A 384 -4.58 9.83 10.60
CA GLU A 384 -5.04 10.01 9.21
C GLU A 384 -5.12 8.66 8.47
N ALA A 385 -4.11 7.80 8.61
CA ALA A 385 -4.13 6.46 8.03
C ALA A 385 -5.31 5.63 8.56
N ALA A 386 -5.52 5.62 9.88
CA ALA A 386 -6.65 4.94 10.51
C ALA A 386 -8.01 5.48 10.02
N LEU A 387 -8.14 6.79 9.86
CA LEU A 387 -9.37 7.41 9.37
C LEU A 387 -9.71 6.94 7.96
N TYR A 388 -8.75 6.98 7.04
CA TYR A 388 -9.00 6.56 5.65
C TYR A 388 -9.18 5.06 5.50
N SER A 389 -8.50 4.27 6.34
CA SER A 389 -8.73 2.83 6.47
C SER A 389 -10.19 2.51 6.82
N LEU A 390 -10.78 3.24 7.77
CA LEU A 390 -12.20 3.08 8.12
C LEU A 390 -13.15 3.58 7.03
N LEU A 391 -12.84 4.69 6.34
CA LEU A 391 -13.69 5.13 5.24
C LEU A 391 -13.78 4.07 4.14
N GLU A 392 -12.64 3.49 3.75
CA GLU A 392 -12.61 2.43 2.73
C GLU A 392 -13.36 1.18 3.19
N LEU A 393 -13.17 0.74 4.43
CA LEU A 393 -13.89 -0.43 4.95
C LEU A 393 -15.41 -0.22 4.93
N ALA A 394 -15.90 0.99 5.26
CA ALA A 394 -17.32 1.30 5.20
C ALA A 394 -17.85 1.27 3.75
N GLU A 395 -17.03 1.67 2.77
CA GLU A 395 -17.37 1.59 1.36
C GLU A 395 -17.60 0.14 0.91
N ARG A 396 -16.63 -0.73 1.20
CA ARG A 396 -16.64 -2.15 0.82
C ARG A 396 -17.83 -2.86 1.45
N ASP A 397 -18.01 -2.63 2.75
CA ASP A 397 -19.10 -3.21 3.53
C ASP A 397 -20.49 -2.77 3.02
N ALA A 398 -20.69 -1.46 2.82
CA ALA A 398 -21.96 -0.92 2.34
C ALA A 398 -22.29 -1.38 0.92
N PHE A 399 -21.27 -1.46 0.04
CA PHE A 399 -21.43 -2.03 -1.30
C PHE A 399 -21.86 -3.49 -1.24
N LEU A 400 -21.15 -4.34 -0.48
CA LEU A 400 -21.42 -5.77 -0.41
C LEU A 400 -22.80 -6.06 0.20
N ILE A 401 -23.16 -5.39 1.30
CA ILE A 401 -24.49 -5.51 1.90
C ILE A 401 -25.56 -5.10 0.88
N SER A 402 -25.38 -3.96 0.19
CA SER A 402 -26.34 -3.51 -0.83
C SER A 402 -26.48 -4.51 -1.98
N PHE A 403 -25.35 -5.01 -2.47
CA PHE A 403 -25.27 -5.96 -3.58
C PHE A 403 -25.97 -7.29 -3.25
N HIS A 404 -25.72 -7.84 -2.05
CA HIS A 404 -26.34 -9.09 -1.60
C HIS A 404 -27.80 -8.91 -1.18
N ARG A 405 -28.20 -7.73 -0.68
CA ARG A 405 -29.63 -7.46 -0.42
C ARG A 405 -30.45 -7.47 -1.70
N ALA A 406 -29.87 -7.02 -2.82
CA ALA A 406 -30.53 -6.97 -4.13
C ALA A 406 -31.89 -6.23 -4.08
N LEU A 407 -31.94 -5.13 -3.33
CA LEU A 407 -33.12 -4.29 -3.17
C LEU A 407 -32.88 -2.89 -3.77
N PRO A 408 -33.93 -2.23 -4.29
CA PRO A 408 -33.81 -0.86 -4.80
C PRO A 408 -33.20 0.12 -3.80
N LEU A 409 -32.18 0.84 -4.23
CA LEU A 409 -31.51 1.91 -3.48
C LEU A 409 -31.99 3.29 -3.95
N PRO A 410 -31.97 4.32 -3.10
CA PRO A 410 -32.20 5.70 -3.53
C PRO A 410 -31.18 6.15 -4.58
N GLU A 411 -31.66 6.80 -5.64
CA GLU A 411 -30.83 7.32 -6.74
C GLU A 411 -30.57 8.82 -6.56
N ILE A 412 -29.29 9.21 -6.59
CA ILE A 412 -28.83 10.59 -6.47
C ILE A 412 -28.92 11.24 -7.85
N THR A 413 -29.74 12.28 -7.96
CA THR A 413 -29.97 13.01 -9.20
C THR A 413 -28.74 13.80 -9.64
N HIS A 414 -28.31 13.60 -10.90
CA HIS A 414 -27.14 14.29 -11.47
C HIS A 414 -27.28 15.82 -11.44
N SER A 415 -28.50 16.35 -11.58
CA SER A 415 -28.77 17.79 -11.57
C SER A 415 -28.45 18.45 -10.22
N SER A 416 -28.46 17.69 -9.13
CA SER A 416 -28.11 18.18 -7.79
C SER A 416 -26.61 18.37 -7.57
N ILE A 417 -25.77 17.89 -8.50
CA ILE A 417 -24.31 17.93 -8.37
C ILE A 417 -23.74 19.04 -9.26
N ALA A 418 -23.16 20.05 -8.63
CA ALA A 418 -22.57 21.20 -9.33
C ALA A 418 -21.09 21.02 -9.70
N ASP A 419 -20.41 20.02 -9.11
CA ASP A 419 -18.98 19.80 -9.31
C ASP A 419 -18.65 19.55 -10.81
N PRO A 420 -17.73 20.34 -11.39
CA PRO A 420 -17.45 20.27 -12.83
C PRO A 420 -16.75 18.97 -13.23
N VAL A 421 -15.99 18.35 -12.32
CA VAL A 421 -15.31 17.08 -12.57
C VAL A 421 -16.34 15.97 -12.67
N VAL A 422 -17.28 15.90 -11.73
CA VAL A 422 -18.40 14.95 -11.76
C VAL A 422 -19.21 15.10 -13.05
N ARG A 423 -19.56 16.34 -13.43
CA ARG A 423 -20.30 16.59 -14.68
C ARG A 423 -19.53 16.14 -15.92
N GLY A 424 -18.22 16.38 -15.96
CA GLY A 424 -17.34 15.95 -17.05
C GLY A 424 -17.24 14.42 -17.16
N LEU A 425 -17.17 13.72 -16.02
CA LEU A 425 -17.15 12.26 -15.96
C LEU A 425 -18.47 11.64 -16.45
N LEU A 426 -19.60 12.15 -15.98
CA LEU A 426 -20.92 11.71 -16.43
C LEU A 426 -21.11 11.94 -17.93
N ALA A 427 -20.68 13.10 -18.44
CA ALA A 427 -20.72 13.40 -19.88
C ALA A 427 -19.82 12.46 -20.69
N THR A 428 -18.63 12.13 -20.17
CA THR A 428 -17.72 11.16 -20.80
C THR A 428 -18.35 9.78 -20.89
N ALA A 429 -18.93 9.26 -19.81
CA ALA A 429 -19.63 7.97 -19.82
C ALA A 429 -20.79 7.96 -20.83
N ALA A 430 -21.60 9.02 -20.83
CA ALA A 430 -22.70 9.18 -21.80
C ALA A 430 -22.20 9.21 -23.25
N SER A 431 -21.04 9.85 -23.50
CA SER A 431 -20.42 9.88 -24.84
C SER A 431 -20.02 8.49 -25.34
N ARG A 432 -19.68 7.58 -24.42
CA ARG A 432 -19.38 6.16 -24.70
C ARG A 432 -20.61 5.26 -24.76
N GLY A 433 -21.80 5.79 -24.43
CA GLY A 433 -23.05 5.03 -24.49
C GLY A 433 -23.43 4.36 -23.18
N PHE A 434 -22.88 4.81 -22.06
CA PHE A 434 -23.26 4.36 -20.74
C PHE A 434 -24.12 5.41 -20.03
N ARG A 435 -25.24 4.97 -19.46
CA ARG A 435 -25.97 5.72 -18.44
C ARG A 435 -25.39 5.36 -17.09
N VAL A 436 -24.91 6.35 -16.35
CA VAL A 436 -24.48 6.15 -14.97
C VAL A 436 -25.67 6.37 -14.03
N HIS A 437 -25.81 5.48 -13.04
CA HIS A 437 -26.68 5.61 -11.88
C HIS A 437 -25.79 5.82 -10.64
N LEU A 438 -26.12 6.82 -9.82
CA LEU A 438 -25.43 7.11 -8.55
C LEU A 438 -26.35 6.70 -7.41
N LEU A 439 -26.05 5.61 -6.71
CA LEU A 439 -26.92 5.04 -5.69
C LEU A 439 -26.37 5.35 -4.29
N ARG A 440 -27.25 5.79 -3.38
CA ARG A 440 -26.89 5.95 -1.96
C ARG A 440 -26.76 4.55 -1.33
N ALA A 441 -25.53 4.07 -1.17
CA ALA A 441 -25.24 2.74 -0.65
C ALA A 441 -25.11 2.69 0.88
N THR A 442 -25.00 3.83 1.56
CA THR A 442 -24.91 3.93 3.03
C THR A 442 -25.92 3.04 3.76
N GLN A 443 -25.41 2.17 4.63
CA GLN A 443 -26.18 1.27 5.49
C GLN A 443 -26.26 1.83 6.93
N ASP A 444 -26.08 0.97 7.93
CA ASP A 444 -26.05 1.26 9.37
C ASP A 444 -24.77 1.98 9.82
N ILE A 445 -23.63 1.73 9.18
CA ILE A 445 -22.46 2.61 9.27
C ILE A 445 -22.79 3.91 8.50
N ASP A 446 -23.35 4.89 9.20
CA ASP A 446 -23.80 6.16 8.64
C ASP A 446 -22.63 7.08 8.25
N LEU A 447 -22.04 6.75 7.10
CA LEU A 447 -21.01 7.48 6.38
C LEU A 447 -21.42 7.66 4.91
N PRO A 448 -20.97 8.72 4.22
CA PRO A 448 -21.27 8.89 2.80
C PRO A 448 -20.63 7.79 1.96
N VAL A 449 -21.46 6.90 1.41
CA VAL A 449 -21.04 5.85 0.47
C VAL A 449 -21.96 5.88 -0.75
N VAL A 450 -21.35 5.95 -1.93
CA VAL A 450 -22.02 5.97 -3.23
C VAL A 450 -21.59 4.76 -4.04
N TRP A 451 -22.55 4.02 -4.57
CA TRP A 451 -22.31 3.03 -5.63
C TRP A 451 -22.62 3.68 -6.98
N ALA A 452 -21.59 3.83 -7.83
CA ALA A 452 -21.76 4.24 -9.21
C ALA A 452 -21.86 3.01 -10.12
N MET A 453 -22.95 2.93 -10.89
CA MET A 453 -23.21 1.85 -11.83
C MET A 453 -23.36 2.41 -13.24
N ALA A 454 -22.47 2.03 -14.16
CA ALA A 454 -22.59 2.36 -15.57
C ALA A 454 -23.33 1.24 -16.29
N VAL A 455 -24.46 1.56 -16.95
CA VAL A 455 -25.26 0.63 -17.74
C VAL A 455 -25.16 1.00 -19.21
N ASN A 456 -24.76 0.06 -20.05
CA ASN A 456 -24.67 0.27 -21.49
C ASN A 456 -26.08 0.40 -22.10
N THR A 457 -26.29 1.49 -22.84
CA THR A 457 -27.56 1.80 -23.52
C THR A 457 -27.46 1.71 -25.04
N ARG A 458 -26.26 1.44 -25.59
CA ARG A 458 -26.03 1.39 -27.05
C ARG A 458 -25.80 -0.03 -27.57
N ALA A 459 -25.19 -0.88 -26.76
CA ALA A 459 -24.87 -2.25 -27.11
C ALA A 459 -25.18 -3.18 -25.91
N PRO A 460 -25.41 -4.48 -26.16
CA PRO A 460 -25.64 -5.44 -25.08
C PRO A 460 -24.36 -5.75 -24.29
N PHE A 461 -23.17 -5.63 -24.90
CA PHE A 461 -21.87 -5.97 -24.30
C PHE A 461 -20.83 -4.85 -24.53
N PRO A 462 -19.99 -4.52 -23.54
CA PRO A 462 -20.13 -4.90 -22.13
C PRO A 462 -21.38 -4.25 -21.53
N ALA A 463 -22.10 -4.97 -20.67
CA ALA A 463 -23.44 -4.62 -20.21
C ALA A 463 -23.41 -3.60 -19.09
N THR A 464 -22.58 -3.84 -18.07
CA THR A 464 -22.49 -2.97 -16.90
C THR A 464 -21.08 -2.91 -16.34
N PHE A 465 -20.79 -1.81 -15.61
CA PHE A 465 -19.63 -1.67 -14.73
C PHE A 465 -20.08 -1.08 -13.41
N SER A 466 -19.43 -1.47 -12.31
CA SER A 466 -19.72 -0.96 -10.97
C SER A 466 -18.45 -0.47 -10.29
N ALA A 467 -18.55 0.60 -9.52
CA ALA A 467 -17.55 1.04 -8.57
C ALA A 467 -18.24 1.68 -7.37
N ALA A 468 -17.52 1.85 -6.28
CA ALA A 468 -18.02 2.55 -5.10
C ALA A 468 -17.05 3.65 -4.70
N GLY A 469 -17.52 4.56 -3.87
CA GLY A 469 -16.73 5.64 -3.35
C GLY A 469 -17.28 6.10 -2.02
N SER A 470 -16.38 6.33 -1.09
CA SER A 470 -16.64 6.86 0.23
C SER A 470 -15.84 8.13 0.49
N GLY A 471 -16.27 8.92 1.46
CA GLY A 471 -15.53 10.11 1.84
C GLY A 471 -16.25 10.95 2.88
N ILE A 472 -15.50 11.84 3.53
CA ILE A 472 -16.06 12.85 4.43
C ILE A 472 -16.94 13.83 3.63
N ASP A 473 -16.42 14.29 2.50
CA ASP A 473 -17.15 15.14 1.56
C ASP A 473 -17.95 14.24 0.57
N PRO A 474 -19.28 14.37 0.52
CA PRO A 474 -20.11 13.60 -0.41
C PRO A 474 -19.74 13.78 -1.88
N VAL A 475 -19.27 14.96 -2.29
CA VAL A 475 -18.84 15.19 -3.68
C VAL A 475 -17.60 14.36 -3.99
N SER A 476 -16.67 14.27 -3.05
CA SER A 476 -15.48 13.43 -3.18
C SER A 476 -15.80 11.94 -3.22
N ALA A 477 -16.80 11.46 -2.47
CA ALA A 477 -17.31 10.09 -2.57
C ALA A 477 -17.86 9.78 -3.98
N VAL A 478 -18.68 10.68 -4.53
CA VAL A 478 -19.17 10.57 -5.93
C VAL A 478 -18.00 10.58 -6.92
N ARG A 479 -17.02 11.47 -6.72
CA ARG A 479 -15.86 11.60 -7.60
C ARG A 479 -15.02 10.32 -7.63
N GLY A 480 -14.76 9.72 -6.46
CA GLY A 480 -14.04 8.44 -6.34
C GLY A 480 -14.72 7.33 -7.14
N ALA A 481 -16.02 7.10 -6.89
CA ALA A 481 -16.80 6.09 -7.60
C ALA A 481 -16.83 6.34 -9.13
N LEU A 482 -16.96 7.59 -9.55
CA LEU A 482 -16.99 7.95 -10.97
C LEU A 482 -15.63 7.79 -11.66
N TRP A 483 -14.53 8.08 -10.98
CA TRP A 483 -13.20 7.92 -11.58
C TRP A 483 -12.95 6.48 -12.03
N GLU A 484 -13.34 5.51 -11.22
CA GLU A 484 -13.18 4.09 -11.52
C GLU A 484 -14.18 3.62 -12.58
N VAL A 485 -15.48 3.90 -12.40
CA VAL A 485 -16.49 3.40 -13.34
C VAL A 485 -16.35 3.97 -14.75
N VAL A 486 -15.94 5.24 -14.87
CA VAL A 486 -15.75 5.90 -16.16
C VAL A 486 -14.47 5.44 -16.84
N GLN A 487 -13.43 5.10 -16.08
CA GLN A 487 -12.24 4.43 -16.62
C GLN A 487 -12.64 3.12 -17.30
N MET A 488 -13.30 2.21 -16.58
CA MET A 488 -13.75 0.93 -17.15
C MET A 488 -14.67 1.11 -18.38
N ALA A 489 -15.57 2.10 -18.34
CA ALA A 489 -16.46 2.41 -19.45
C ALA A 489 -15.77 3.02 -20.69
N THR A 490 -14.52 3.48 -20.57
CA THR A 490 -13.77 4.14 -21.65
C THR A 490 -12.56 3.35 -22.12
N GLU A 491 -12.04 2.46 -21.29
CA GLU A 491 -10.94 1.56 -21.62
C GLU A 491 -11.31 0.59 -22.73
N ARG A 492 -10.29 0.24 -23.51
CA ARG A 492 -10.43 -0.77 -24.54
C ARG A 492 -10.36 -2.13 -23.86
N MET A 493 -11.43 -2.90 -23.98
CA MET A 493 -11.43 -4.30 -23.59
C MET A 493 -10.39 -5.06 -24.41
N ASP A 494 -9.53 -5.79 -23.72
CA ASP A 494 -8.48 -6.66 -24.27
C ASP A 494 -8.85 -8.15 -24.19
N TRP A 495 -10.08 -8.45 -23.76
CA TRP A 495 -10.65 -9.79 -23.63
C TRP A 495 -11.98 -9.91 -24.40
N GLU A 496 -12.34 -11.13 -24.75
CA GLU A 496 -13.53 -11.46 -25.52
C GLU A 496 -14.64 -12.04 -24.63
N ARG A 497 -15.90 -11.79 -24.99
CA ARG A 497 -17.08 -12.29 -24.28
C ARG A 497 -16.98 -13.79 -23.94
N SER A 498 -16.47 -14.61 -24.85
CA SER A 498 -16.33 -16.06 -24.69
C SER A 498 -15.42 -16.49 -23.53
N GLU A 499 -14.56 -15.60 -23.03
CA GLU A 499 -13.70 -15.87 -21.87
C GLU A 499 -14.50 -15.84 -20.56
N ALA A 500 -15.59 -15.07 -20.49
CA ALA A 500 -16.43 -14.92 -19.30
C ALA A 500 -17.69 -15.82 -19.33
N GLU A 501 -18.18 -16.18 -20.51
CA GLU A 501 -19.40 -17.00 -20.68
C GLU A 501 -19.45 -18.30 -19.86
N PRO A 502 -18.35 -19.05 -19.67
CA PRO A 502 -18.37 -20.25 -18.82
C PRO A 502 -18.82 -19.96 -17.37
N MET A 503 -18.53 -18.76 -16.85
CA MET A 503 -18.88 -18.36 -15.48
C MET A 503 -20.40 -18.22 -15.26
N LEU A 504 -21.18 -18.04 -16.33
CA LEU A 504 -22.65 -18.02 -16.26
C LEU A 504 -23.21 -19.41 -15.91
N ALA A 505 -22.58 -20.45 -16.45
CA ALA A 505 -23.00 -21.84 -16.23
C ALA A 505 -22.40 -22.40 -14.93
N ASP A 506 -21.20 -21.95 -14.57
CA ASP A 506 -20.49 -22.37 -13.37
C ASP A 506 -19.86 -21.17 -12.63
N PRO A 507 -20.54 -20.61 -11.61
CA PRO A 507 -20.03 -19.49 -10.82
C PRO A 507 -18.70 -19.78 -10.12
N TRP A 508 -18.34 -21.05 -9.92
CA TRP A 508 -17.08 -21.44 -9.28
C TRP A 508 -15.84 -21.16 -10.14
N LEU A 509 -16.04 -20.79 -11.41
CA LEU A 509 -15.00 -20.31 -12.32
C LEU A 509 -14.64 -18.83 -12.10
N VAL A 510 -15.42 -18.08 -11.31
CA VAL A 510 -15.04 -16.73 -10.88
C VAL A 510 -13.97 -16.89 -9.80
N ASP A 511 -12.74 -16.46 -10.08
CA ASP A 511 -11.60 -16.78 -9.22
C ASP A 511 -10.74 -15.56 -8.85
N GLU A 512 -10.59 -14.61 -9.77
CA GLU A 512 -9.80 -13.40 -9.57
C GLU A 512 -10.66 -12.13 -9.72
N MET A 513 -10.10 -11.00 -9.31
CA MET A 513 -10.75 -9.69 -9.36
C MET A 513 -11.30 -9.35 -10.76
N ASP A 514 -10.52 -9.63 -11.81
CA ASP A 514 -10.92 -9.41 -13.20
C ASP A 514 -12.14 -10.26 -13.62
N ASP A 515 -12.32 -11.46 -13.04
CA ASP A 515 -13.45 -12.33 -13.37
C ASP A 515 -14.78 -11.75 -12.87
N HIS A 516 -14.77 -11.03 -11.74
CA HIS A 516 -15.94 -10.30 -11.26
C HIS A 516 -16.36 -9.23 -12.28
N LEU A 517 -15.41 -8.41 -12.73
CA LEU A 517 -15.66 -7.40 -13.77
C LEU A 517 -16.18 -8.05 -15.06
N ARG A 518 -15.54 -9.13 -15.51
CA ARG A 518 -15.88 -9.85 -16.74
C ARG A 518 -17.28 -10.46 -16.69
N LEU A 519 -17.65 -11.09 -15.57
CA LEU A 519 -18.97 -11.68 -15.38
C LEU A 519 -20.08 -10.62 -15.47
N TYR A 520 -19.91 -9.47 -14.81
CA TYR A 520 -20.93 -8.40 -14.84
C TYR A 520 -20.92 -7.53 -16.10
N ALA A 521 -19.89 -7.66 -16.94
CA ALA A 521 -19.92 -7.16 -18.30
C ALA A 521 -20.81 -8.01 -19.23
N LEU A 522 -21.24 -9.22 -18.83
CA LEU A 522 -22.16 -10.03 -19.64
C LEU A 522 -23.61 -9.51 -19.57
N PRO A 523 -24.33 -9.43 -20.71
CA PRO A 523 -25.74 -9.01 -20.75
C PRO A 523 -26.64 -9.81 -19.82
N GLU A 524 -26.36 -11.09 -19.64
CA GLU A 524 -27.11 -12.04 -18.82
C GLU A 524 -27.10 -11.66 -17.33
N MET A 525 -26.02 -11.03 -16.85
CA MET A 525 -25.88 -10.58 -15.46
C MET A 525 -26.49 -9.19 -15.22
N LYS A 526 -26.97 -8.52 -16.26
CA LYS A 526 -27.51 -7.16 -16.17
C LYS A 526 -28.70 -7.07 -15.21
N GLU A 527 -29.64 -8.01 -15.27
CA GLU A 527 -30.81 -7.99 -14.39
C GLU A 527 -30.41 -8.15 -12.91
N ARG A 528 -29.42 -9.02 -12.64
CA ARG A 528 -28.92 -9.25 -11.28
C ARG A 528 -28.34 -7.97 -10.67
N VAL A 529 -27.47 -7.27 -11.40
CA VAL A 529 -26.82 -6.05 -10.88
C VAL A 529 -27.78 -4.86 -10.87
N THR A 530 -28.71 -4.77 -11.83
CA THR A 530 -29.69 -3.66 -11.89
C THR A 530 -30.90 -3.84 -10.97
N SER A 531 -30.99 -4.96 -10.24
CA SER A 531 -32.02 -5.20 -9.20
C SER A 531 -32.05 -4.13 -8.10
N VAL A 532 -30.94 -3.41 -7.90
CA VAL A 532 -30.84 -2.30 -6.95
C VAL A 532 -31.33 -0.96 -7.49
N LEU A 533 -31.82 -0.90 -8.74
CA LEU A 533 -32.40 0.30 -9.33
C LEU A 533 -33.91 0.42 -9.02
N GLY A 534 -34.48 1.60 -9.25
CA GLY A 534 -35.91 1.85 -9.07
C GLY A 534 -36.32 2.34 -7.67
N GLY A 535 -35.35 2.74 -6.85
CA GLY A 535 -35.62 3.44 -5.59
C GLY A 535 -36.00 4.92 -5.80
N PRO A 536 -36.29 5.66 -4.71
CA PRO A 536 -36.66 7.06 -4.80
C PRO A 536 -35.49 7.93 -5.30
N GLU A 537 -35.80 8.92 -6.12
CA GLU A 537 -34.83 9.95 -6.50
C GLU A 537 -34.64 10.96 -5.37
N MET A 538 -33.40 11.42 -5.17
CA MET A 538 -33.06 12.46 -4.20
C MET A 538 -31.88 13.33 -4.65
N SER A 539 -31.70 14.49 -4.05
CA SER A 539 -30.51 15.31 -4.22
C SER A 539 -29.32 14.79 -3.40
N LEU A 540 -28.10 15.16 -3.79
CA LEU A 540 -26.88 14.80 -3.04
C LEU A 540 -26.92 15.29 -1.58
N SER A 541 -27.46 16.50 -1.34
CA SER A 541 -27.62 17.06 -0.01
C SER A 541 -28.65 16.32 0.84
N GLU A 542 -29.72 15.79 0.24
CA GLU A 542 -30.69 14.96 0.95
C GLU A 542 -30.09 13.58 1.27
N ALA A 543 -29.33 13.01 0.34
CA ALA A 543 -28.71 11.69 0.51
C ALA A 543 -27.74 11.66 1.70
N PHE A 544 -27.03 12.77 1.92
CA PHE A 544 -25.99 12.91 2.94
C PHE A 544 -26.22 14.16 3.80
N ALA A 545 -27.42 14.29 4.36
CA ALA A 545 -27.82 15.46 5.12
C ALA A 545 -26.86 15.78 6.29
N GLY A 546 -26.30 17.00 6.26
CA GLY A 546 -25.37 17.51 7.25
C GLY A 546 -23.91 17.08 7.05
N TRP A 547 -23.55 16.42 5.96
CA TRP A 547 -22.16 16.18 5.58
C TRP A 547 -21.65 17.26 4.61
N PRO A 548 -20.38 17.70 4.71
CA PRO A 548 -19.38 17.33 5.73
C PRO A 548 -19.51 18.09 7.07
N ASP A 549 -20.37 19.12 7.14
CA ASP A 549 -20.48 20.08 8.25
C ASP A 549 -20.54 19.44 9.65
N ARG A 550 -21.28 18.34 9.80
CA ARG A 550 -21.43 17.61 11.07
C ARG A 550 -20.09 17.08 11.56
N LEU A 551 -19.30 16.49 10.66
CA LEU A 551 -17.97 16.00 11.02
C LEU A 551 -17.05 17.18 11.31
N GLU A 552 -17.06 18.22 10.48
CA GLU A 552 -16.20 19.41 10.69
C GLU A 552 -16.45 20.06 12.05
N GLN A 553 -17.72 20.20 12.44
CA GLN A 553 -18.12 20.74 13.72
C GLN A 553 -17.64 19.89 14.89
N VAL A 554 -17.80 18.56 14.82
CA VAL A 554 -17.40 17.64 15.91
C VAL A 554 -15.88 17.47 15.98
N ALA A 555 -15.21 17.39 14.83
CA ALA A 555 -13.77 17.23 14.71
C ALA A 555 -13.02 18.48 15.19
N GLY A 556 -13.63 19.68 15.11
CA GLY A 556 -13.05 20.92 15.63
C GLY A 556 -11.72 21.29 14.97
N GLY A 557 -11.54 20.93 13.69
CA GLY A 557 -10.28 21.12 12.97
C GLY A 557 -9.16 20.16 13.37
N ASP A 558 -9.48 18.99 13.90
CA ASP A 558 -8.52 17.98 14.35
C ASP A 558 -8.82 16.59 13.75
N VAL A 559 -7.82 15.97 13.12
CA VAL A 559 -7.97 14.65 12.45
C VAL A 559 -8.29 13.55 13.46
N ARG A 560 -7.77 13.62 14.68
CA ARG A 560 -8.15 12.66 15.73
C ARG A 560 -9.62 12.82 16.11
N GLY A 561 -10.13 14.05 16.22
CA GLY A 561 -11.55 14.31 16.41
C GLY A 561 -12.41 13.71 15.29
N ALA A 562 -11.96 13.82 14.03
CA ALA A 562 -12.62 13.19 12.89
C ALA A 562 -12.60 11.65 12.97
N LEU A 563 -11.46 11.06 13.35
CA LEU A 563 -11.31 9.61 13.56
C LEU A 563 -12.23 9.11 14.68
N ASP A 564 -12.29 9.82 15.80
CA ASP A 564 -13.16 9.48 16.94
C ASP A 564 -14.64 9.51 16.55
N TYR A 565 -15.04 10.49 15.74
CA TYR A 565 -16.40 10.58 15.20
C TYR A 565 -16.72 9.40 14.26
N ILE A 566 -15.82 9.06 13.33
CA ILE A 566 -15.99 7.94 12.40
C ILE A 566 -16.04 6.60 13.16
N ARG A 567 -15.13 6.37 14.11
CA ARG A 567 -15.17 5.22 15.03
C ARG A 567 -16.51 5.12 15.78
N GLY A 568 -17.08 6.25 16.18
CA GLY A 568 -18.41 6.31 16.79
C GLY A 568 -19.53 5.82 15.87
N ARG A 569 -19.42 6.00 14.54
CA ARG A 569 -20.39 5.45 13.57
C ARG A 569 -20.31 3.93 13.50
N TYR A 570 -19.11 3.37 13.50
CA TYR A 570 -18.87 1.93 13.60
C TYR A 570 -19.45 1.33 14.89
N ALA A 571 -19.17 1.94 16.03
CA ALA A 571 -19.73 1.50 17.32
C ALA A 571 -21.27 1.56 17.34
N SER A 572 -21.87 2.57 16.70
CA SER A 572 -23.34 2.68 16.57
C SER A 572 -23.95 1.56 15.72
N ALA A 573 -23.18 1.00 14.79
CA ALA A 573 -23.54 -0.15 13.96
C ALA A 573 -23.22 -1.50 14.63
N GLY A 574 -22.77 -1.51 15.89
CA GLY A 574 -22.39 -2.73 16.61
C GLY A 574 -21.00 -3.27 16.25
N LEU A 575 -20.16 -2.47 15.59
CA LEU A 575 -18.77 -2.78 15.26
C LEU A 575 -17.82 -1.96 16.13
N ASP A 576 -17.92 -2.12 17.44
CA ASP A 576 -17.18 -1.34 18.44
C ASP A 576 -15.70 -1.76 18.59
N ARG A 577 -15.37 -3.01 18.22
CA ARG A 577 -14.00 -3.52 18.22
C ARG A 577 -13.31 -3.22 16.89
N ILE A 578 -12.37 -2.28 16.89
CA ILE A 578 -11.56 -1.95 15.72
C ILE A 578 -10.10 -2.11 16.08
N VAL A 579 -9.43 -3.11 15.51
CA VAL A 579 -8.00 -3.34 15.75
C VAL A 579 -7.20 -2.64 14.65
N LEU A 580 -6.46 -1.60 15.00
CA LEU A 580 -5.54 -0.92 14.10
C LEU A 580 -4.17 -1.60 14.15
N VAL A 581 -3.71 -2.13 13.02
CA VAL A 581 -2.36 -2.64 12.84
C VAL A 581 -1.49 -1.54 12.24
N ASP A 582 -0.42 -1.16 12.95
CA ASP A 582 0.59 -0.22 12.45
C ASP A 582 1.64 -0.98 11.63
N SER A 583 1.62 -0.76 10.32
CA SER A 583 2.52 -1.37 9.34
C SER A 583 3.62 -0.40 8.88
N THR A 584 3.81 0.71 9.62
CA THR A 584 4.78 1.75 9.29
C THR A 584 6.21 1.20 9.34
N THR A 585 6.82 1.08 8.17
CA THR A 585 8.26 0.83 8.05
C THR A 585 9.05 2.14 8.05
N ARG A 586 10.38 2.03 8.18
CA ARG A 586 11.27 3.19 8.05
C ARG A 586 11.12 3.92 6.71
N ASP A 587 10.87 3.20 5.61
CA ASP A 587 10.65 3.82 4.30
C ASP A 587 9.45 4.80 4.36
N HIS A 588 8.42 4.51 5.14
CA HIS A 588 7.30 5.40 5.41
C HIS A 588 7.70 6.55 6.35
N ALA A 589 8.26 6.22 7.51
CA ALA A 589 8.55 7.20 8.56
C ALA A 589 9.52 8.31 8.08
N ASP A 590 10.46 7.98 7.19
CA ASP A 590 11.42 8.92 6.59
C ASP A 590 10.79 9.98 5.68
N LEU A 591 9.57 9.71 5.22
CA LEU A 591 8.75 10.64 4.46
C LEU A 591 7.79 11.42 5.37
N GLY A 592 7.68 11.07 6.64
CA GLY A 592 6.61 11.54 7.51
C GLY A 592 5.28 10.87 7.19
N LEU A 593 5.31 9.60 6.75
CA LEU A 593 4.13 8.78 6.53
C LEU A 593 3.95 7.78 7.67
N ALA A 594 2.69 7.47 7.95
CA ALA A 594 2.29 6.26 8.67
C ALA A 594 1.48 5.38 7.72
N ALA A 595 1.60 4.07 7.88
CA ALA A 595 0.82 3.08 7.16
C ALA A 595 0.10 2.18 8.16
N ALA A 596 -1.19 1.96 7.96
CA ALA A 596 -1.99 1.15 8.87
C ALA A 596 -3.07 0.37 8.14
N LYS A 597 -3.49 -0.73 8.77
CA LYS A 597 -4.69 -1.48 8.38
C LYS A 597 -5.63 -1.62 9.57
N ALA A 598 -6.88 -1.18 9.42
CA ALA A 598 -7.93 -1.49 10.38
C ALA A 598 -8.48 -2.90 10.10
N VAL A 599 -8.65 -3.68 11.16
CA VAL A 599 -9.25 -5.01 11.13
C VAL A 599 -10.47 -4.96 12.04
N VAL A 600 -11.66 -5.07 11.45
CA VAL A 600 -12.96 -4.89 12.13
C VAL A 600 -13.70 -6.22 12.14
N PRO A 601 -13.76 -6.95 13.27
CA PRO A 601 -14.50 -8.20 13.35
C PRO A 601 -15.99 -7.96 13.08
N GLY A 602 -16.62 -8.84 12.30
CA GLY A 602 -18.03 -8.76 11.92
C GLY A 602 -18.33 -7.87 10.70
N ILE A 603 -17.35 -7.12 10.16
CA ILE A 603 -17.51 -6.40 8.89
C ILE A 603 -17.58 -7.38 7.71
N VAL A 604 -18.31 -7.05 6.65
CA VAL A 604 -18.37 -7.91 5.46
C VAL A 604 -17.08 -7.73 4.63
N PRO A 605 -16.24 -8.77 4.47
CA PRO A 605 -14.97 -8.63 3.78
C PRO A 605 -15.13 -8.69 2.25
N MET A 606 -14.36 -7.85 1.55
CA MET A 606 -14.26 -7.88 0.08
C MET A 606 -13.26 -8.95 -0.33
N CYS A 607 -13.79 -10.10 -0.77
CA CYS A 607 -13.02 -11.24 -1.23
C CYS A 607 -13.30 -11.50 -2.71
N PHE A 608 -12.24 -11.72 -3.49
CA PHE A 608 -12.36 -12.06 -4.90
C PHE A 608 -12.29 -13.57 -5.13
N GLY A 609 -13.25 -14.05 -5.92
CA GLY A 609 -13.50 -15.44 -6.27
C GLY A 609 -14.66 -16.08 -5.48
N GLN A 610 -15.41 -16.97 -6.13
CA GLN A 610 -16.61 -17.60 -5.56
C GLN A 610 -16.28 -18.53 -4.39
N ALA A 611 -15.22 -19.32 -4.50
CA ALA A 611 -14.75 -20.21 -3.44
C ALA A 611 -14.10 -19.47 -2.26
N GLN A 612 -13.78 -18.20 -2.47
CA GLN A 612 -12.96 -17.38 -1.58
C GLN A 612 -13.79 -16.38 -0.76
N GLN A 613 -15.10 -16.29 -1.03
CA GLN A 613 -16.02 -15.44 -0.28
C GLN A 613 -16.07 -15.84 1.20
N ARG A 614 -15.83 -14.89 2.09
CA ARG A 614 -15.90 -15.10 3.55
C ARG A 614 -17.11 -14.38 4.13
N VAL A 615 -18.29 -14.88 3.75
CA VAL A 615 -19.59 -14.26 4.06
C VAL A 615 -20.47 -15.09 5.00
N ALA A 616 -20.06 -16.32 5.33
CA ALA A 616 -20.77 -17.17 6.29
C ALA A 616 -20.43 -16.79 7.74
N GLY A 617 -21.36 -17.00 8.67
CA GLY A 617 -21.12 -16.78 10.10
C GLY A 617 -20.96 -15.30 10.48
N LEU A 618 -21.53 -14.39 9.69
CA LEU A 618 -21.50 -12.94 9.93
C LEU A 618 -22.91 -12.46 10.34
N PRO A 619 -23.19 -12.29 11.66
CA PRO A 619 -24.52 -11.95 12.15
C PRO A 619 -25.10 -10.67 11.53
N ARG A 620 -24.26 -9.67 11.21
CA ARG A 620 -24.75 -8.43 10.60
C ARG A 620 -25.22 -8.64 9.16
N LEU A 621 -24.53 -9.48 8.39
CA LEU A 621 -24.92 -9.77 7.01
C LEU A 621 -26.19 -10.61 7.01
N GLU A 622 -26.26 -11.65 7.85
CA GLU A 622 -27.46 -12.46 8.04
C GLU A 622 -28.67 -11.59 8.42
N ALA A 623 -28.49 -10.65 9.35
CA ALA A 623 -29.54 -9.70 9.74
C ALA A 623 -29.94 -8.76 8.58
N ALA A 624 -28.99 -8.30 7.78
CA ALA A 624 -29.24 -7.42 6.63
C ALA A 624 -29.96 -8.13 5.47
N LEU A 625 -29.74 -9.45 5.31
CA LEU A 625 -30.37 -10.29 4.29
C LEU A 625 -31.69 -10.91 4.75
N ALA A 626 -32.03 -10.85 6.04
CA ALA A 626 -33.28 -11.38 6.55
C ALA A 626 -34.49 -10.78 5.82
N GLY A 627 -35.32 -11.64 5.20
CA GLY A 627 -36.50 -11.22 4.43
C GLY A 627 -36.20 -10.70 3.01
N THR A 628 -34.96 -10.81 2.53
CA THR A 628 -34.61 -10.62 1.11
C THR A 628 -34.49 -11.98 0.40
N PRO A 629 -34.52 -12.03 -0.95
CA PRO A 629 -34.31 -13.27 -1.68
C PRO A 629 -33.01 -13.99 -1.32
N SER A 630 -31.93 -13.25 -1.06
CA SER A 630 -30.64 -13.83 -0.67
C SER A 630 -30.62 -14.36 0.77
N GLY A 631 -31.52 -13.89 1.64
CA GLY A 631 -31.66 -14.43 3.01
C GLY A 631 -32.22 -15.85 3.07
N GLU A 632 -32.82 -16.34 1.98
CA GLU A 632 -33.29 -17.73 1.85
C GLU A 632 -32.19 -18.68 1.34
N LEU A 633 -31.06 -18.13 0.89
CA LEU A 633 -29.93 -18.88 0.34
C LEU A 633 -28.88 -19.18 1.41
N SER A 634 -28.17 -20.29 1.23
CA SER A 634 -26.96 -20.59 2.01
C SER A 634 -25.73 -19.98 1.31
N PRO A 635 -24.77 -19.39 2.05
CA PRO A 635 -23.55 -18.87 1.46
C PRO A 635 -22.68 -20.00 0.84
N PRO A 636 -21.81 -19.69 -0.15
CA PRO A 636 -21.54 -18.35 -0.69
C PRO A 636 -22.68 -17.84 -1.57
N TYR A 637 -22.84 -16.52 -1.60
CA TYR A 637 -23.84 -15.84 -2.45
C TYR A 637 -23.26 -15.61 -3.85
N ASP A 638 -24.03 -14.94 -4.73
CA ASP A 638 -23.51 -14.51 -6.02
C ASP A 638 -22.20 -13.71 -5.84
N PRO A 639 -21.19 -13.92 -6.72
CA PRO A 639 -19.98 -13.13 -6.70
C PRO A 639 -20.34 -11.65 -6.94
N HIS A 640 -19.73 -10.73 -6.19
CA HIS A 640 -20.11 -9.31 -6.26
C HIS A 640 -19.66 -8.64 -7.56
N ALA A 641 -20.31 -7.55 -7.96
CA ALA A 641 -19.93 -6.78 -9.15
C ALA A 641 -18.79 -5.77 -8.94
N PHE A 642 -18.19 -5.73 -7.73
CA PHE A 642 -17.04 -4.87 -7.45
C PHE A 642 -15.78 -5.35 -8.20
N PRO A 643 -15.03 -4.45 -8.86
CA PRO A 643 -13.85 -4.77 -9.65
C PRO A 643 -12.54 -4.77 -8.84
#